data_AF-A0A6L3AGJ7-F1
#
_entry.id   AF-A0A6L3AGJ7-F1
#
_cell.length_a   1.000
_cell.length_b   1.000
_cell.length_c   1.000
_cell.angle_alpha   90.00
_cell.angle_beta   90.00
_cell.angle_gamma   90.00
#
_symmetry.space_group_name_H-M   'P 1'
#
loop_
_entity.id
_entity.type
_entity.pdbx_description
1 polymer ?
#
loop_
_entity_poly.entity_id
_entity_poly.type
_entity_poly.pdbx_seq_one_letter_code
_entity_poly.pdbx_strand_id
1 'polypeptide(L)'
;MKDFLVLKLFMVFFFILLSSHADGATTATWIQSKESEFNKGITQNVSIHSTGEIQLSPRIEEISGIKSAFIWSMATDAQNQVFVGTGDPGTVHLIKNGSEAVELFKSPELYVQSLATDAYGNLYVGTSPRGVIYKINNRGEASVFCSLPVSYIWDMATDSNSNLFAATGNGGILFKISPDGIPEIFFDTTETNLLDVLLDQDNTIYVGTEPNGLIYRIAPSGQAQILYDANESEIHCLAMDLLGNVYAGTASGAQAQVPAAAITQPAPQAGSVAPVLKEGLAWDLQPVPMAVQRSVSRDIGAPSKVAGVPNIPNYIYKITREGLVKKMFEIDQAFILGMSLDKQNNLYAVTANNSGIYKINQNEISSSLANVEEVQVLCCLSTQNDEVYIGTGNVGKVCKISPSYAKEGTFLSNVLDTATLSNWGCISWTSKQPEGTRVILATRSGNCEKPDVTWDNWSPPYLSPGRKITSRPARFIQYKAILETTNTETTPSLNTVSLSYLPKNHPPAIISFTIEKDVPSSQKSSKTNGKVEIKPQTPAGQKPHYQIAQKSIQWEVEDQNNDTVQVVVYYKGGDEKAWKIIDKNTQKKGTYAWDTLRLPDGEYYIKLVVSDEPDNPPETALSAENTAPPVVVDNSRPVIQSLSTMDKADGRCVVSGSAKDDRSSIVKIQYTADGQEWISAYPVDGVFDSTEEAFQITTKPLAPGDYTLIINAFDGEGNIGAEKVMIEKNK
;
A
#
# COMPACT_ATOMS: atom_id res chain seq x y z
N MET A 1 -34.43 18.21 -50.19
CA MET A 1 -35.87 18.16 -49.86
C MET A 1 -36.01 17.01 -48.86
N LYS A 2 -36.15 17.30 -47.55
CA LYS A 2 -37.43 17.49 -46.85
C LYS A 2 -38.30 16.22 -46.99
N ASP A 3 -38.77 15.52 -45.95
CA ASP A 3 -39.08 15.92 -44.57
C ASP A 3 -39.59 14.68 -43.77
N PHE A 4 -39.41 14.72 -42.43
CA PHE A 4 -40.24 14.14 -41.34
C PHE A 4 -40.38 12.61 -41.17
N LEU A 5 -39.86 11.98 -40.09
CA LEU A 5 -40.27 12.00 -38.66
C LEU A 5 -41.52 11.15 -38.35
N VAL A 6 -41.33 9.92 -37.82
CA VAL A 6 -42.20 9.33 -36.78
C VAL A 6 -41.38 8.51 -35.79
N LEU A 7 -41.42 8.98 -34.56
CA LEU A 7 -40.89 8.45 -33.31
C LEU A 7 -41.62 7.16 -32.90
N LYS A 8 -40.91 6.05 -32.67
CA LYS A 8 -41.38 4.95 -31.81
C LYS A 8 -40.27 4.48 -30.89
N LEU A 9 -40.46 4.85 -29.63
CA LEU A 9 -39.76 4.43 -28.43
C LEU A 9 -39.73 2.88 -28.36
N PHE A 10 -38.54 2.28 -28.41
CA PHE A 10 -38.30 0.91 -27.96
C PHE A 10 -37.20 0.97 -26.91
N MET A 11 -37.62 1.18 -25.66
CA MET A 11 -36.77 1.06 -24.49
C MET A 11 -36.63 -0.42 -24.18
N VAL A 12 -35.62 -1.07 -24.78
CA VAL A 12 -35.22 -2.43 -24.40
C VAL A 12 -34.50 -2.32 -23.06
N PHE A 13 -35.20 -2.63 -21.98
CA PHE A 13 -34.59 -2.88 -20.67
C PHE A 13 -33.77 -4.17 -20.78
N PHE A 14 -32.46 -4.03 -21.01
CA PHE A 14 -31.52 -5.14 -20.90
C PHE A 14 -31.25 -5.35 -19.41
N PHE A 15 -32.06 -6.21 -18.77
CA PHE A 15 -31.76 -6.71 -17.42
C PHE A 15 -30.55 -7.64 -17.56
N ILE A 16 -29.35 -7.13 -17.32
CA ILE A 16 -28.17 -7.96 -17.05
C ILE A 16 -28.44 -8.61 -15.69
N LEU A 17 -28.99 -9.82 -15.72
CA LEU A 17 -28.81 -10.77 -14.62
C LEU A 17 -27.31 -11.03 -14.52
N LEU A 18 -26.65 -10.37 -13.57
CA LEU A 18 -25.38 -10.83 -13.02
C LEU A 18 -25.67 -12.15 -12.33
N SER A 19 -25.69 -13.22 -13.11
CA SER A 19 -25.52 -14.58 -12.58
C SER A 19 -24.09 -14.63 -12.05
N SER A 20 -23.92 -14.40 -10.75
CA SER A 20 -22.74 -14.83 -10.02
C SER A 20 -22.65 -16.34 -10.18
N HIS A 21 -21.88 -16.78 -11.18
CA HIS A 21 -21.47 -18.17 -11.25
C HIS A 21 -20.52 -18.34 -10.07
N ALA A 22 -20.90 -19.22 -9.17
CA ALA A 22 -20.07 -19.64 -8.07
C ALA A 22 -19.05 -20.63 -8.65
N ASP A 23 -17.77 -20.29 -8.49
CA ASP A 23 -16.65 -21.07 -9.00
C ASP A 23 -16.16 -21.97 -7.86
N GLY A 24 -16.07 -23.28 -8.09
CA GLY A 24 -15.40 -24.21 -7.16
C GLY A 24 -13.94 -23.92 -6.98
N ALA A 25 -13.21 -24.90 -6.43
CA ALA A 25 -11.77 -24.99 -6.60
C ALA A 25 -11.45 -25.08 -8.10
N THR A 26 -11.47 -23.93 -8.77
CA THR A 26 -11.22 -23.75 -10.18
C THR A 26 -9.74 -23.45 -10.35
N THR A 27 -9.24 -23.71 -11.56
CA THR A 27 -7.86 -23.38 -11.87
C THR A 27 -7.68 -21.87 -11.82
N ALA A 28 -6.93 -21.39 -10.83
CA ALA A 28 -6.53 -20.00 -10.74
C ALA A 28 -5.29 -19.76 -11.62
N THR A 29 -5.12 -18.53 -12.09
CA THR A 29 -3.92 -18.12 -12.82
C THR A 29 -3.38 -16.83 -12.24
N TRP A 30 -2.16 -16.88 -11.73
CA TRP A 30 -1.41 -15.68 -11.40
C TRP A 30 -0.77 -15.13 -12.68
N ILE A 31 -0.94 -13.84 -12.94
CA ILE A 31 -0.41 -13.14 -14.10
C ILE A 31 0.42 -11.95 -13.61
N GLN A 32 1.63 -11.81 -14.14
CA GLN A 32 2.49 -10.67 -13.96
C GLN A 32 2.76 -10.04 -15.33
N SER A 33 2.35 -8.78 -15.52
CA SER A 33 2.44 -8.08 -16.81
C SER A 33 2.62 -6.57 -16.72
N LYS A 34 2.61 -5.99 -15.52
CA LYS A 34 2.72 -4.53 -15.32
C LYS A 34 4.04 -4.16 -14.65
N GLU A 35 4.50 -2.94 -14.92
CA GLU A 35 5.69 -2.36 -14.28
C GLU A 35 5.63 -2.45 -12.74
N SER A 36 4.53 -1.99 -12.13
CA SER A 36 4.31 -2.03 -10.68
C SER A 36 4.33 -3.45 -10.08
N GLU A 37 4.06 -4.47 -10.89
CA GLU A 37 4.16 -5.86 -10.47
C GLU A 37 5.59 -6.36 -10.60
N PHE A 38 6.27 -6.09 -11.72
CA PHE A 38 7.67 -6.49 -11.94
C PHE A 38 8.64 -5.77 -10.99
N ASN A 39 8.38 -4.51 -10.62
CA ASN A 39 9.18 -3.74 -9.66
C ASN A 39 9.19 -4.35 -8.24
N LYS A 40 8.32 -5.34 -7.94
CA LYS A 40 8.35 -6.11 -6.69
C LYS A 40 9.40 -7.24 -6.72
N GLY A 41 9.97 -7.52 -7.88
CA GLY A 41 11.02 -8.51 -8.06
C GLY A 41 12.43 -7.95 -7.82
N ILE A 42 13.43 -8.83 -7.97
CA ILE A 42 14.85 -8.49 -7.92
C ILE A 42 15.42 -8.60 -9.33
N THR A 43 16.11 -7.54 -9.77
CA THR A 43 16.70 -7.42 -11.11
C THR A 43 18.21 -7.50 -11.04
N GLN A 44 18.82 -8.21 -11.99
CA GLN A 44 20.26 -8.19 -12.24
C GLN A 44 20.50 -8.10 -13.75
N ASN A 45 21.13 -7.02 -14.21
CA ASN A 45 21.37 -6.74 -15.64
C ASN A 45 20.12 -6.80 -16.53
N VAL A 46 18.95 -6.44 -15.99
CA VAL A 46 17.69 -6.31 -16.72
C VAL A 46 17.07 -4.96 -16.40
N SER A 47 16.38 -4.39 -17.38
CA SER A 47 15.60 -3.16 -17.24
C SER A 47 14.11 -3.46 -17.27
N ILE A 48 13.32 -2.63 -16.57
CA ILE A 48 11.85 -2.73 -16.54
C ILE A 48 11.28 -1.46 -17.17
N HIS A 49 10.51 -1.61 -18.23
CA HIS A 49 9.80 -0.52 -18.91
C HIS A 49 8.44 -0.25 -18.26
N SER A 50 7.99 1.00 -18.33
CA SER A 50 6.67 1.41 -17.81
C SER A 50 5.48 0.74 -18.50
N THR A 51 5.70 0.18 -19.70
CA THR A 51 4.72 -0.65 -20.41
C THR A 51 4.61 -2.09 -19.88
N GLY A 52 5.39 -2.47 -18.86
CA GLY A 52 5.42 -3.84 -18.34
C GLY A 52 6.24 -4.80 -19.20
N GLU A 53 7.42 -4.36 -19.64
CA GLU A 53 8.34 -5.17 -20.45
C GLU A 53 9.71 -5.25 -19.76
N ILE A 54 10.25 -6.47 -19.64
CA ILE A 54 11.60 -6.73 -19.12
C ILE A 54 12.53 -6.96 -20.30
N GLN A 55 13.65 -6.26 -20.34
CA GLN A 55 14.71 -6.42 -21.34
C GLN A 55 16.07 -6.53 -20.65
N LEU A 56 17.13 -6.90 -21.38
CA LEU A 56 18.50 -6.75 -20.87
C LEU A 56 18.75 -5.26 -20.58
N SER A 57 19.45 -4.97 -19.50
CA SER A 57 19.90 -3.61 -19.24
C SER A 57 21.06 -3.27 -20.18
N PRO A 58 21.31 -1.97 -20.43
CA PRO A 58 22.58 -1.53 -20.94
C PRO A 58 23.73 -2.01 -20.04
N ARG A 59 24.92 -2.15 -20.61
CA ARG A 59 26.12 -2.58 -19.88
C ARG A 59 26.59 -1.44 -18.98
N ILE A 60 26.72 -1.73 -17.69
CA ILE A 60 27.20 -0.78 -16.67
C ILE A 60 28.56 -1.26 -16.18
N GLU A 61 29.57 -0.39 -16.26
CA GLU A 61 30.94 -0.67 -15.83
C GLU A 61 31.41 0.39 -14.82
N GLU A 62 32.02 -0.03 -13.73
CA GLU A 62 32.65 0.88 -12.77
C GLU A 62 33.98 1.40 -13.35
N ILE A 63 34.21 2.70 -13.22
CA ILE A 63 35.45 3.37 -13.56
C ILE A 63 36.38 3.32 -12.35
N SER A 64 37.57 2.76 -12.56
CA SER A 64 38.59 2.62 -11.50
C SER A 64 39.35 3.94 -11.27
N GLY A 65 40.00 4.09 -10.11
CA GLY A 65 40.95 5.19 -9.87
C GLY A 65 40.41 6.36 -9.03
N ILE A 66 39.13 6.37 -8.66
CA ILE A 66 38.54 7.39 -7.79
C ILE A 66 38.40 6.85 -6.36
N LYS A 67 38.83 7.64 -5.38
CA LYS A 67 38.71 7.34 -3.95
C LYS A 67 38.18 8.58 -3.23
N SER A 68 36.87 8.73 -3.25
CA SER A 68 36.18 9.88 -2.65
C SER A 68 34.83 9.46 -2.09
N ALA A 69 34.23 10.24 -1.21
CA ALA A 69 32.91 9.94 -0.64
C ALA A 69 31.79 10.33 -1.60
N PHE A 70 32.01 11.36 -2.43
CA PHE A 70 30.99 11.91 -3.32
C PHE A 70 31.56 12.19 -4.70
N ILE A 71 30.75 11.91 -5.73
CA ILE A 71 30.94 12.43 -7.08
C ILE A 71 29.87 13.50 -7.30
N TRP A 72 30.27 14.77 -7.29
CA TRP A 72 29.33 15.90 -7.31
C TRP A 72 29.00 16.37 -8.71
N SER A 73 29.99 16.39 -9.60
CA SER A 73 29.86 17.02 -10.91
C SER A 73 30.66 16.28 -11.97
N MET A 74 30.19 16.40 -13.21
CA MET A 74 30.91 15.91 -14.38
C MET A 74 30.73 16.90 -15.53
N ALA A 75 31.75 17.00 -16.38
CA ALA A 75 31.70 17.82 -17.58
C ALA A 75 32.44 17.15 -18.74
N THR A 76 32.07 17.48 -19.97
CA THR A 76 32.83 17.10 -21.16
C THR A 76 33.46 18.31 -21.85
N ASP A 77 34.64 18.14 -22.46
CA ASP A 77 35.17 19.12 -23.41
C ASP A 77 34.70 18.84 -24.87
N ALA A 78 35.14 19.69 -25.80
CA ALA A 78 34.88 19.53 -27.23
C ALA A 78 35.58 18.29 -27.85
N GLN A 79 36.55 17.70 -27.15
CA GLN A 79 37.21 16.44 -27.53
C GLN A 79 36.51 15.22 -26.91
N ASN A 80 35.37 15.42 -26.23
CA ASN A 80 34.59 14.40 -25.54
C ASN A 80 35.38 13.69 -24.41
N GLN A 81 36.33 14.39 -23.79
CA GLN A 81 36.98 13.95 -22.56
C GLN A 81 36.05 14.20 -21.38
N VAL A 82 35.95 13.23 -20.46
CA VAL A 82 35.08 13.32 -19.29
C VAL A 82 35.89 13.70 -18.05
N PHE A 83 35.51 14.81 -17.43
CA PHE A 83 36.05 15.28 -16.17
C PHE A 83 35.07 15.00 -15.03
N VAL A 84 35.61 14.69 -13.85
CA VAL A 84 34.83 14.32 -12.67
C VAL A 84 35.29 15.15 -11.47
N GLY A 85 34.36 15.83 -10.84
CA GLY A 85 34.54 16.59 -9.60
C GLY A 85 34.07 15.78 -8.40
N THR A 86 34.90 15.68 -7.38
CA THR A 86 34.65 14.83 -6.21
C THR A 86 34.50 15.62 -4.91
N GLY A 87 34.12 14.94 -3.83
CA GLY A 87 33.91 15.53 -2.52
C GLY A 87 34.37 14.65 -1.35
N ASP A 88 35.05 15.28 -0.39
CA ASP A 88 35.72 14.63 0.74
C ASP A 88 36.72 13.53 0.28
N PRO A 89 37.86 13.92 -0.37
CA PRO A 89 38.34 15.29 -0.61
C PRO A 89 37.89 15.87 -1.97
N GLY A 90 38.06 17.18 -2.16
CA GLY A 90 37.79 17.88 -3.42
C GLY A 90 38.89 17.65 -4.45
N THR A 91 38.66 16.76 -5.42
CA THR A 91 39.60 16.49 -6.51
C THR A 91 38.90 16.54 -7.87
N VAL A 92 39.70 16.78 -8.91
CA VAL A 92 39.29 16.68 -10.31
C VAL A 92 40.02 15.52 -10.94
N HIS A 93 39.26 14.61 -11.58
CA HIS A 93 39.80 13.49 -12.33
C HIS A 93 39.42 13.59 -13.80
N LEU A 94 40.26 13.01 -14.66
CA LEU A 94 39.99 12.80 -16.08
C LEU A 94 39.86 11.30 -16.35
N ILE A 95 38.76 10.89 -16.97
CA ILE A 95 38.55 9.51 -17.39
C ILE A 95 39.37 9.24 -18.66
N LYS A 96 40.42 8.43 -18.52
CA LYS A 96 41.26 7.92 -19.60
C LYS A 96 40.72 6.58 -20.10
N ASN A 97 40.74 6.42 -21.42
CA ASN A 97 40.35 5.18 -22.11
C ASN A 97 38.98 4.61 -21.68
N GLY A 98 38.08 5.47 -21.19
CA GLY A 98 36.74 5.10 -20.73
C GLY A 98 36.68 4.08 -19.58
N SER A 99 37.75 3.91 -18.80
CA SER A 99 37.84 2.85 -17.76
C SER A 99 38.68 3.20 -16.53
N GLU A 100 39.57 4.20 -16.63
CA GLU A 100 40.46 4.61 -15.54
C GLU A 100 40.38 6.12 -15.34
N ALA A 101 40.25 6.57 -14.10
CA ALA A 101 40.26 7.97 -13.73
C ALA A 101 41.64 8.38 -13.20
N VAL A 102 42.21 9.44 -13.79
CA VAL A 102 43.51 10.01 -13.38
C VAL A 102 43.28 11.37 -12.74
N GLU A 103 43.80 11.57 -11.52
CA GLU A 103 43.74 12.86 -10.82
C GLU A 103 44.51 13.94 -11.62
N LEU A 104 43.84 15.06 -11.89
CA LEU A 104 44.43 16.25 -12.54
C LEU A 104 44.73 17.35 -11.54
N PHE A 105 43.87 17.51 -10.53
CA PHE A 105 43.94 18.62 -9.61
C PHE A 105 43.33 18.21 -8.26
N LYS A 106 43.94 18.70 -7.20
CA LYS A 106 43.42 18.60 -5.84
C LYS A 106 43.19 20.00 -5.30
N SER A 107 41.92 20.31 -5.04
CA SER A 107 41.51 21.58 -4.48
C SER A 107 41.87 21.64 -2.98
N PRO A 108 42.20 22.83 -2.46
CA PRO A 108 42.28 23.08 -1.02
C PRO A 108 40.92 22.99 -0.30
N GLU A 109 39.82 23.19 -1.01
CA GLU A 109 38.44 23.03 -0.54
C GLU A 109 38.01 21.55 -0.50
N LEU A 110 36.90 21.27 0.19
CA LEU A 110 36.43 19.91 0.44
C LEU A 110 35.65 19.32 -0.75
N TYR A 111 35.04 20.17 -1.57
CA TYR A 111 34.10 19.78 -2.60
C TYR A 111 34.41 20.49 -3.91
N VAL A 112 34.52 19.72 -4.99
CA VAL A 112 34.42 20.23 -6.37
C VAL A 112 32.96 20.07 -6.79
N GLN A 113 32.18 21.12 -6.53
CA GLN A 113 30.72 21.06 -6.65
C GLN A 113 30.24 21.21 -8.09
N SER A 114 31.00 21.92 -8.93
CA SER A 114 30.64 22.18 -10.32
C SER A 114 31.87 22.19 -11.23
N LEU A 115 31.67 21.78 -12.49
CA LEU A 115 32.67 21.76 -13.54
C LEU A 115 32.09 22.34 -14.82
N ALA A 116 32.84 23.20 -15.51
CA ALA A 116 32.45 23.72 -16.82
C ALA A 116 33.66 23.78 -17.75
N THR A 117 33.45 23.54 -19.05
CA THR A 117 34.49 23.65 -20.07
C THR A 117 34.21 24.82 -21.01
N ASP A 118 35.25 25.39 -21.62
CA ASP A 118 35.08 26.34 -22.73
C ASP A 118 35.54 25.77 -24.07
N ALA A 119 35.25 26.49 -25.16
CA ALA A 119 35.62 26.11 -26.52
C ALA A 119 37.15 26.07 -26.75
N TYR A 120 37.95 26.66 -25.86
CA TYR A 120 39.42 26.65 -25.92
C TYR A 120 40.04 25.46 -25.17
N GLY A 121 39.22 24.61 -24.55
CA GLY A 121 39.66 23.44 -23.79
C GLY A 121 40.15 23.78 -22.39
N ASN A 122 39.72 24.91 -21.81
CA ASN A 122 39.93 25.17 -20.40
C ASN A 122 38.81 24.52 -19.57
N LEU A 123 39.17 24.01 -18.39
CA LEU A 123 38.24 23.48 -17.40
C LEU A 123 38.17 24.43 -16.20
N TYR A 124 36.97 24.89 -15.88
CA TYR A 124 36.67 25.69 -14.70
C TYR A 124 36.14 24.78 -13.59
N VAL A 125 36.64 24.99 -12.38
CA VAL A 125 36.42 24.13 -11.22
C VAL A 125 35.83 24.97 -10.08
N GLY A 126 34.53 24.82 -9.83
CA GLY A 126 33.81 25.53 -8.79
C GLY A 126 33.88 24.75 -7.47
N THR A 127 34.31 25.42 -6.41
CA THR A 127 34.63 24.74 -5.15
C THR A 127 33.79 25.21 -3.97
N SER A 128 33.65 24.31 -2.98
CA SER A 128 32.96 24.54 -1.71
C SER A 128 33.70 23.88 -0.55
N PRO A 129 33.74 24.49 0.66
CA PRO A 129 33.27 25.85 0.96
C PRO A 129 34.31 26.90 0.51
N ARG A 130 33.86 28.12 0.15
CA ARG A 130 34.61 29.38 -0.07
C ARG A 130 34.44 30.03 -1.45
N GLY A 131 33.67 29.43 -2.37
CA GLY A 131 33.33 30.08 -3.64
C GLY A 131 34.54 30.44 -4.51
N VAL A 132 35.58 29.61 -4.47
CA VAL A 132 36.77 29.77 -5.33
C VAL A 132 36.55 29.01 -6.63
N ILE A 133 36.87 29.66 -7.75
CA ILE A 133 36.86 29.04 -9.08
C ILE A 133 38.31 28.91 -9.54
N TYR A 134 38.73 27.69 -9.83
CA TYR A 134 40.02 27.41 -10.45
C TYR A 134 39.85 27.24 -11.96
N LYS A 135 40.89 27.57 -12.72
CA LYS A 135 41.01 27.28 -14.15
C LYS A 135 42.17 26.34 -14.37
N ILE A 136 41.89 25.21 -15.00
CA ILE A 136 42.87 24.26 -15.51
C ILE A 136 42.94 24.49 -17.02
N ASN A 137 44.08 24.97 -17.51
CA ASN A 137 44.23 25.25 -18.94
C ASN A 137 44.39 23.95 -19.76
N ASN A 138 44.43 24.08 -21.09
CA ASN A 138 44.62 22.95 -22.00
C ASN A 138 45.96 22.18 -21.85
N ARG A 139 46.88 22.65 -21.00
CA ARG A 139 48.14 21.97 -20.64
C ARG A 139 48.04 21.22 -19.30
N GLY A 140 46.91 21.33 -18.60
CA GLY A 140 46.71 20.76 -17.27
C GLY A 140 47.25 21.64 -16.12
N GLU A 141 47.62 22.89 -16.39
CA GLU A 141 48.11 23.81 -15.35
C GLU A 141 46.92 24.46 -14.63
N ALA A 142 46.82 24.23 -13.32
CA ALA A 142 45.76 24.78 -12.48
C ALA A 142 46.17 26.14 -11.87
N SER A 143 45.26 27.10 -11.89
CA SER A 143 45.42 28.42 -11.25
C SER A 143 44.10 28.93 -10.69
N VAL A 144 44.14 29.83 -9.72
CA VAL A 144 42.93 30.53 -9.25
C VAL A 144 42.46 31.46 -10.37
N PHE A 145 41.21 31.29 -10.81
CA PHE A 145 40.61 32.09 -11.86
C PHE A 145 39.86 33.28 -11.29
N CYS A 146 39.00 33.04 -10.30
CA CYS A 146 38.34 34.09 -9.53
C CYS A 146 37.92 33.57 -8.15
N SER A 147 37.56 34.49 -7.26
CA SER A 147 36.95 34.18 -5.97
C SER A 147 35.70 35.04 -5.82
N LEU A 148 34.59 34.38 -5.51
CA LEU A 148 33.30 35.02 -5.34
C LEU A 148 32.99 35.15 -3.84
N PRO A 149 32.29 36.20 -3.40
CA PRO A 149 31.92 36.39 -1.99
C PRO A 149 30.73 35.50 -1.57
N VAL A 150 30.75 34.22 -1.93
CA VAL A 150 29.70 33.23 -1.67
C VAL A 150 30.28 31.93 -1.08
N SER A 151 29.44 31.12 -0.45
CA SER A 151 29.87 29.84 0.13
C SER A 151 29.86 28.69 -0.86
N TYR A 152 28.87 28.68 -1.76
CA TYR A 152 28.54 27.57 -2.66
C TYR A 152 28.47 28.03 -4.10
N ILE A 153 29.09 27.26 -5.00
CA ILE A 153 28.94 27.39 -6.45
C ILE A 153 28.28 26.09 -6.90
N TRP A 154 26.95 26.12 -6.99
CA TRP A 154 26.14 24.94 -7.25
C TRP A 154 26.36 24.42 -8.66
N ASP A 155 26.35 25.30 -9.65
CA ASP A 155 26.58 24.94 -11.04
C ASP A 155 27.24 26.09 -11.83
N MET A 156 27.86 25.75 -12.96
CA MET A 156 28.50 26.70 -13.85
C MET A 156 28.33 26.31 -15.32
N ALA A 157 28.20 27.31 -16.18
CA ALA A 157 28.15 27.10 -17.62
C ALA A 157 28.84 28.25 -18.39
N THR A 158 29.38 27.94 -19.56
CA THR A 158 30.09 28.93 -20.40
C THR A 158 29.26 29.35 -21.59
N ASP A 159 29.34 30.63 -21.97
CA ASP A 159 28.76 31.12 -23.21
C ASP A 159 29.71 30.97 -24.41
N SER A 160 29.20 31.26 -25.61
CA SER A 160 30.00 31.23 -26.84
C SER A 160 31.16 32.24 -26.89
N ASN A 161 31.22 33.21 -25.97
CA ASN A 161 32.31 34.16 -25.82
C ASN A 161 33.29 33.76 -24.69
N SER A 162 33.13 32.56 -24.11
CA SER A 162 33.90 32.08 -22.95
C SER A 162 33.75 32.92 -21.69
N ASN A 163 32.64 33.65 -21.53
CA ASN A 163 32.22 34.11 -20.22
C ASN A 163 31.70 32.91 -19.41
N LEU A 164 32.05 32.85 -18.14
CA LEU A 164 31.59 31.84 -17.22
C LEU A 164 30.42 32.38 -16.39
N PHE A 165 29.31 31.68 -16.39
CA PHE A 165 28.17 31.96 -15.52
C PHE A 165 28.22 31.01 -14.33
N ALA A 166 28.10 31.56 -13.11
CA ALA A 166 28.16 30.79 -11.87
C ALA A 166 26.87 30.96 -11.07
N ALA A 167 26.13 29.87 -10.91
CA ALA A 167 24.94 29.77 -10.06
C ALA A 167 25.38 29.53 -8.61
N THR A 168 24.94 30.40 -7.70
CA THR A 168 25.45 30.42 -6.32
C THR A 168 24.38 30.19 -5.26
N GLY A 169 24.82 29.72 -4.09
CA GLY A 169 23.98 29.53 -2.90
C GLY A 169 24.24 30.57 -1.80
N ASN A 170 23.33 30.63 -0.82
CA ASN A 170 23.32 31.61 0.27
C ASN A 170 23.14 33.07 -0.20
N GLY A 171 22.25 33.29 -1.17
CA GLY A 171 21.93 34.62 -1.68
C GLY A 171 21.36 34.66 -3.09
N GLY A 172 21.32 33.54 -3.80
CA GLY A 172 20.65 33.44 -5.10
C GLY A 172 21.22 34.36 -6.17
N ILE A 173 22.55 34.51 -6.27
CA ILE A 173 23.16 35.41 -7.24
C ILE A 173 23.72 34.61 -8.42
N LEU A 174 23.41 35.05 -9.64
CA LEU A 174 24.06 34.59 -10.85
C LEU A 174 25.17 35.57 -11.22
N PHE A 175 26.43 35.12 -11.11
CA PHE A 175 27.57 35.90 -11.55
C PHE A 175 27.89 35.60 -13.01
N LYS A 176 28.29 36.63 -13.74
CA LYS A 176 28.98 36.50 -15.03
C LYS A 176 30.45 36.86 -14.81
N ILE A 177 31.35 35.99 -15.23
CA ILE A 177 32.79 36.17 -15.07
C ILE A 177 33.39 36.27 -16.47
N SER A 178 34.12 37.34 -16.75
CA SER A 178 34.78 37.54 -18.04
C SER A 178 35.89 36.49 -18.25
N PRO A 179 36.37 36.28 -19.50
CA PRO A 179 37.53 35.40 -19.76
C PRO A 179 38.80 35.76 -18.99
N ASP A 180 38.91 37.02 -18.52
CA ASP A 180 40.01 37.54 -17.70
C ASP A 180 39.81 37.27 -16.19
N GLY A 181 38.72 36.60 -15.79
CA GLY A 181 38.44 36.26 -14.40
C GLY A 181 37.79 37.38 -13.59
N ILE A 182 37.21 38.38 -14.24
CA ILE A 182 36.56 39.53 -13.56
C ILE A 182 35.07 39.21 -13.39
N PRO A 183 34.57 39.07 -12.14
CA PRO A 183 33.17 38.79 -11.88
C PRO A 183 32.30 40.05 -11.84
N GLU A 184 31.08 39.96 -12.36
CA GLU A 184 30.01 40.93 -12.20
C GLU A 184 28.69 40.22 -11.83
N ILE A 185 27.81 40.91 -11.10
CA ILE A 185 26.47 40.41 -10.83
C ILE A 185 25.66 40.54 -12.13
N PHE A 186 25.25 39.41 -12.69
CA PHE A 186 24.44 39.39 -13.90
C PHE A 186 22.95 39.38 -13.56
N PHE A 187 22.56 38.62 -12.54
CA PHE A 187 21.20 38.56 -12.05
C PHE A 187 21.16 38.32 -10.54
N ASP A 188 20.31 39.07 -9.85
CA ASP A 188 20.11 39.05 -8.39
C ASP A 188 18.63 38.78 -8.12
N THR A 189 18.34 37.65 -7.49
CA THR A 189 16.97 37.19 -7.20
C THR A 189 16.70 37.13 -5.70
N THR A 190 15.43 36.98 -5.34
CA THR A 190 15.00 36.74 -3.95
C THR A 190 15.13 35.28 -3.51
N GLU A 191 15.42 34.37 -4.44
CA GLU A 191 15.67 32.96 -4.14
C GLU A 191 16.94 32.79 -3.28
N THR A 192 17.04 31.69 -2.53
CA THR A 192 18.19 31.45 -1.66
C THR A 192 19.32 30.76 -2.40
N ASN A 193 18.99 29.81 -3.28
CA ASN A 193 19.93 29.03 -4.05
C ASN A 193 19.54 29.01 -5.52
N LEU A 194 20.54 29.19 -6.39
CA LEU A 194 20.48 28.84 -7.80
C LEU A 194 21.19 27.49 -7.93
N LEU A 195 20.45 26.43 -8.26
CA LEU A 195 20.93 25.05 -8.14
C LEU A 195 21.54 24.51 -9.42
N ASP A 196 21.07 24.98 -10.58
CA ASP A 196 21.55 24.53 -11.88
C ASP A 196 21.43 25.65 -12.92
N VAL A 197 22.37 25.71 -13.88
CA VAL A 197 22.39 26.74 -14.93
C VAL A 197 22.67 26.15 -16.31
N LEU A 198 21.79 26.43 -17.26
CA LEU A 198 21.96 26.03 -18.66
C LEU A 198 21.94 27.24 -19.60
N LEU A 199 22.66 27.14 -20.71
CA LEU A 199 22.61 28.11 -21.81
C LEU A 199 22.11 27.43 -23.09
N ASP A 200 21.23 28.12 -23.82
CA ASP A 200 20.88 27.73 -25.19
C ASP A 200 21.86 28.29 -26.23
N GLN A 201 21.65 27.93 -27.49
CA GLN A 201 22.49 28.38 -28.63
C GLN A 201 22.46 29.90 -28.84
N ASP A 202 21.43 30.60 -28.31
CA ASP A 202 21.28 32.04 -28.37
C ASP A 202 21.88 32.73 -27.13
N ASN A 203 22.60 31.99 -26.28
CA ASN A 203 23.11 32.39 -24.97
C ASN A 203 22.01 32.84 -23.98
N THR A 204 20.76 32.41 -24.18
CA THR A 204 19.71 32.59 -23.16
C THR A 204 19.99 31.64 -22.01
N ILE A 205 19.90 32.15 -20.80
CA ILE A 205 20.24 31.42 -19.58
C ILE A 205 18.97 30.91 -18.91
N TYR A 206 19.01 29.67 -18.44
CA TYR A 206 17.95 29.03 -17.68
C TYR A 206 18.49 28.65 -16.30
N VAL A 207 17.75 28.96 -15.25
CA VAL A 207 18.22 28.73 -13.86
C VAL A 207 17.12 28.07 -13.03
N GLY A 208 17.44 26.94 -12.40
CA GLY A 208 16.61 26.26 -11.40
C GLY A 208 16.90 26.76 -9.99
N THR A 209 15.87 26.84 -9.14
CA THR A 209 15.98 27.55 -7.85
C THR A 209 15.32 26.85 -6.67
N GLU A 210 15.70 27.31 -5.47
CA GLU A 210 15.13 27.00 -4.15
C GLU A 210 15.03 28.31 -3.33
N PRO A 211 13.96 28.54 -2.53
CA PRO A 211 12.96 27.58 -2.06
C PRO A 211 11.59 27.63 -2.75
N ASN A 212 11.43 28.41 -3.82
CA ASN A 212 10.13 28.57 -4.47
C ASN A 212 10.00 27.77 -5.77
N GLY A 213 10.96 26.91 -6.12
CA GLY A 213 10.86 26.04 -7.28
C GLY A 213 10.69 26.75 -8.62
N LEU A 214 11.29 27.93 -8.76
CA LEU A 214 11.17 28.74 -9.97
C LEU A 214 12.20 28.33 -11.02
N ILE A 215 11.80 28.45 -12.29
CA ILE A 215 12.71 28.41 -13.43
C ILE A 215 12.75 29.78 -14.05
N TYR A 216 13.91 30.44 -13.97
CA TYR A 216 14.15 31.70 -14.65
C TYR A 216 14.62 31.46 -16.08
N ARG A 217 14.13 32.27 -17.02
CA ARG A 217 14.69 32.44 -18.36
C ARG A 217 15.22 33.86 -18.48
N ILE A 218 16.51 34.00 -18.71
CA ILE A 218 17.24 35.27 -18.68
C ILE A 218 17.86 35.51 -20.05
N ALA A 219 17.45 36.58 -20.71
CA ALA A 219 18.02 36.96 -22.00
C ALA A 219 19.50 37.38 -21.85
N PRO A 220 20.33 37.31 -22.91
CA PRO A 220 21.72 37.79 -22.88
C PRO A 220 21.87 39.26 -22.43
N SER A 221 20.80 40.06 -22.56
CA SER A 221 20.73 41.44 -22.08
C SER A 221 20.57 41.58 -20.56
N GLY A 222 20.38 40.48 -19.84
CA GLY A 222 20.08 40.45 -18.40
C GLY A 222 18.58 40.53 -18.06
N GLN A 223 17.69 40.65 -19.06
CA GLN A 223 16.25 40.68 -18.80
C GLN A 223 15.75 39.28 -18.42
N ALA A 224 15.33 39.12 -17.16
CA ALA A 224 14.81 37.88 -16.61
C ALA A 224 13.27 37.82 -16.64
N GLN A 225 12.73 36.62 -16.83
CA GLN A 225 11.32 36.29 -16.63
C GLN A 225 11.20 34.90 -16.02
N ILE A 226 10.11 34.64 -15.30
CA ILE A 226 9.79 33.29 -14.82
C ILE A 226 9.24 32.49 -16.00
N LEU A 227 9.93 31.41 -16.36
CA LEU A 227 9.49 30.45 -17.36
C LEU A 227 8.46 29.49 -16.77
N TYR A 228 8.69 29.05 -15.53
CA TYR A 228 7.79 28.15 -14.81
C TYR A 228 7.89 28.35 -13.29
N ASP A 229 6.75 28.19 -12.64
CA ASP A 229 6.54 28.26 -11.20
C ASP A 229 6.00 26.89 -10.77
N ALA A 230 6.88 26.05 -10.22
CA ALA A 230 6.53 24.69 -9.84
C ALA A 230 5.79 24.67 -8.51
N ASN A 231 5.00 23.62 -8.26
CA ASN A 231 4.37 23.45 -6.94
C ASN A 231 5.38 22.97 -5.89
N GLU A 232 6.46 22.34 -6.37
CA GLU A 232 7.59 21.83 -5.61
C GLU A 232 8.52 22.99 -5.25
N SER A 233 9.12 22.98 -4.06
CA SER A 233 9.99 24.06 -3.56
C SER A 233 11.37 24.13 -4.23
N GLU A 234 11.77 23.11 -4.98
CA GLU A 234 13.13 22.95 -5.47
C GLU A 234 13.15 22.40 -6.90
N ILE A 235 13.78 23.16 -7.81
CA ILE A 235 14.23 22.69 -9.13
C ILE A 235 15.73 22.44 -9.05
N HIS A 236 16.11 21.16 -8.94
CA HIS A 236 17.47 20.77 -8.63
C HIS A 236 18.37 20.69 -9.85
N CYS A 237 17.84 20.17 -10.96
CA CYS A 237 18.59 19.98 -12.19
C CYS A 237 17.73 20.25 -13.42
N LEU A 238 18.40 20.64 -14.49
CA LEU A 238 17.84 20.99 -15.77
C LEU A 238 18.55 20.18 -16.87
N ALA A 239 17.87 19.97 -17.99
CA ALA A 239 18.48 19.51 -19.24
C ALA A 239 17.78 20.17 -20.42
N MET A 240 18.43 20.25 -21.59
CA MET A 240 17.85 20.86 -22.78
C MET A 240 17.99 19.97 -24.01
N ASP A 241 16.90 19.77 -24.74
CA ASP A 241 16.95 19.04 -26.03
C ASP A 241 17.34 19.94 -27.20
N LEU A 242 17.64 19.32 -28.35
CA LEU A 242 18.06 20.05 -29.56
C LEU A 242 17.00 21.01 -30.11
N LEU A 243 15.73 20.87 -29.69
CA LEU A 243 14.65 21.78 -30.05
C LEU A 243 14.54 22.95 -29.07
N GLY A 244 15.36 22.98 -28.01
CA GLY A 244 15.35 24.00 -26.97
C GLY A 244 14.20 23.84 -25.96
N ASN A 245 13.63 22.64 -25.82
CA ASN A 245 12.75 22.36 -24.69
C ASN A 245 13.61 22.11 -23.44
N VAL A 246 13.19 22.69 -22.32
CA VAL A 246 13.84 22.53 -21.01
C VAL A 246 13.16 21.42 -20.24
N TYR A 247 13.95 20.50 -19.71
CA TYR A 247 13.51 19.48 -18.77
C TYR A 247 13.95 19.91 -17.38
N ALA A 248 13.08 19.77 -16.38
CA ALA A 248 13.35 20.22 -15.02
C ALA A 248 13.00 19.12 -14.01
N GLY A 249 13.97 18.72 -13.20
CA GLY A 249 13.86 17.70 -12.16
C GLY A 249 13.67 18.34 -10.79
N THR A 250 12.69 17.87 -10.02
CA THR A 250 12.41 18.39 -8.68
C THR A 250 13.05 17.56 -7.58
N ALA A 251 13.38 18.21 -6.45
CA ALA A 251 13.94 17.55 -5.27
C ALA A 251 13.34 18.07 -3.95
N SER A 252 12.02 18.10 -3.85
CA SER A 252 11.29 18.67 -2.69
C SER A 252 10.82 17.61 -1.68
N GLY A 253 10.49 18.06 -0.46
CA GLY A 253 9.88 17.22 0.56
C GLY A 253 10.84 16.56 1.56
N ALA A 254 12.09 17.01 1.64
CA ALA A 254 13.02 16.54 2.66
C ALA A 254 12.43 16.77 4.06
N GLN A 255 12.27 15.69 4.84
CA GLN A 255 11.91 15.84 6.25
C GLN A 255 13.06 16.55 6.97
N ALA A 256 12.74 17.63 7.69
CA ALA A 256 13.69 18.19 8.65
C ALA A 256 13.99 17.10 9.71
N GLN A 257 15.13 16.42 9.58
CA GLN A 257 15.66 15.59 10.65
C GLN A 257 16.02 16.53 11.81
N VAL A 258 15.14 16.64 12.80
CA VAL A 258 15.53 17.14 14.12
C VAL A 258 16.39 16.03 14.74
N PRO A 259 17.70 16.21 14.93
CA PRO A 259 18.47 15.24 15.68
C PRO A 259 17.97 15.33 17.13
N ALA A 260 17.41 14.25 17.65
CA ALA A 260 17.29 14.07 19.09
C ALA A 260 18.71 13.83 19.65
N ALA A 261 19.49 14.89 19.76
CA ALA A 261 20.71 14.89 20.57
C ALA A 261 20.35 15.43 21.95
N ALA A 262 20.45 14.57 22.95
CA ALA A 262 20.44 14.99 24.35
C ALA A 262 21.55 16.02 24.54
N ILE A 263 21.17 17.22 24.96
CA ILE A 263 22.11 18.30 25.26
C ILE A 263 22.75 17.96 26.62
N THR A 264 23.85 17.21 26.62
CA THR A 264 24.78 17.24 27.76
C THR A 264 25.67 18.45 27.58
N GLN A 265 25.31 19.55 28.23
CA GLN A 265 26.18 20.72 28.37
C GLN A 265 27.43 20.34 29.18
N PRO A 266 28.66 20.56 28.69
CA PRO A 266 29.82 20.65 29.56
C PRO A 266 29.85 22.06 30.18
N ALA A 267 30.07 22.12 31.50
CA ALA A 267 30.25 23.36 32.24
C ALA A 267 31.45 24.18 31.70
N PRO A 268 31.41 25.53 31.78
CA PRO A 268 32.50 26.37 31.31
C PRO A 268 33.72 26.27 32.25
N GLN A 269 34.85 25.80 31.74
CA GLN A 269 36.15 26.03 32.37
C GLN A 269 36.85 27.20 31.67
N ALA A 270 37.08 28.25 32.46
CA ALA A 270 37.90 29.40 32.10
C ALA A 270 39.36 28.97 31.93
N GLY A 271 39.95 29.29 30.77
CA GLY A 271 41.36 29.09 30.48
C GLY A 271 41.79 30.03 29.36
N SER A 272 42.32 31.19 29.74
CA SER A 272 42.89 32.21 28.87
C SER A 272 44.23 31.76 28.26
N VAL A 273 44.37 31.79 26.94
CA VAL A 273 45.67 31.96 26.27
C VAL A 273 45.49 32.79 24.99
N ALA A 274 46.25 33.88 24.89
CA ALA A 274 46.22 34.87 23.81
C ALA A 274 46.81 34.35 22.49
N PRO A 275 46.46 34.92 21.31
CA PRO A 275 47.08 34.56 20.05
C PRO A 275 48.37 35.35 19.80
N VAL A 276 49.41 34.67 19.33
CA VAL A 276 50.58 35.28 18.68
C VAL A 276 50.33 35.24 17.18
N LEU A 277 49.97 36.40 16.61
CA LEU A 277 50.01 36.67 15.18
C LEU A 277 51.45 37.01 14.76
N LYS A 278 51.91 36.43 13.66
CA LYS A 278 53.02 36.96 12.86
C LYS A 278 52.55 37.16 11.42
N GLU A 279 52.59 38.41 11.01
CA GLU A 279 52.27 38.96 9.69
C GLU A 279 53.35 38.69 8.62
N GLY A 280 52.91 38.82 7.37
CA GLY A 280 53.69 39.10 6.16
C GLY A 280 53.00 38.46 4.95
N LEU A 281 52.54 39.13 3.89
CA LEU A 281 52.75 40.49 3.38
C LEU A 281 51.49 40.90 2.58
N ALA A 282 51.18 42.19 2.64
CA ALA A 282 50.06 42.86 1.98
C ALA A 282 50.31 43.10 0.48
N TRP A 283 49.21 43.15 -0.29
CA TRP A 283 49.12 43.99 -1.49
C TRP A 283 47.96 44.98 -1.31
N ASP A 284 48.31 46.26 -1.45
CA ASP A 284 47.42 47.42 -1.50
C ASP A 284 46.49 47.34 -2.72
N LEU A 285 45.18 47.46 -2.48
CA LEU A 285 44.23 47.96 -3.47
C LEU A 285 43.43 49.11 -2.83
N GLN A 286 43.44 50.26 -3.50
CA GLN A 286 42.65 51.43 -3.13
C GLN A 286 41.15 51.12 -3.18
N PRO A 287 40.33 51.65 -2.25
CA PRO A 287 38.91 51.38 -2.22
C PRO A 287 38.14 52.18 -3.29
N VAL A 288 37.37 51.48 -4.12
CA VAL A 288 36.25 52.05 -4.89
C VAL A 288 35.02 52.08 -3.98
N PRO A 289 34.26 53.18 -3.87
CA PRO A 289 33.14 53.24 -2.96
C PRO A 289 31.91 52.55 -3.56
N MET A 290 31.54 51.39 -3.02
CA MET A 290 30.17 50.87 -3.16
C MET A 290 29.44 51.01 -1.82
N ALA A 291 28.35 51.76 -1.89
CA ALA A 291 27.46 52.07 -0.79
C ALA A 291 26.50 50.90 -0.47
N VAL A 292 26.18 50.81 0.82
CA VAL A 292 25.11 50.04 1.47
C VAL A 292 25.31 48.52 1.54
N GLN A 293 26.17 48.09 2.47
CA GLN A 293 26.09 46.77 3.07
C GLN A 293 24.79 46.65 3.89
N ARG A 294 23.85 45.82 3.43
CA ARG A 294 22.87 45.20 4.33
C ARG A 294 23.63 44.19 5.20
N SER A 295 23.79 44.50 6.48
CA SER A 295 24.21 43.54 7.48
C SER A 295 23.11 42.50 7.67
N VAL A 296 23.26 41.33 7.06
CA VAL A 296 22.48 40.15 7.41
C VAL A 296 23.44 39.14 8.02
N SER A 297 23.51 39.13 9.34
CA SER A 297 23.98 37.97 10.11
C SER A 297 23.00 36.83 9.87
N ARG A 298 23.31 35.95 8.91
CA ARG A 298 22.65 34.64 8.76
C ARG A 298 23.67 33.58 9.14
N ASP A 299 23.24 32.70 10.04
CA ASP A 299 23.99 31.55 10.52
C ASP A 299 24.62 30.78 9.34
N ILE A 300 25.91 30.51 9.47
CA ILE A 300 26.67 29.66 8.55
C ILE A 300 26.28 28.21 8.85
N GLY A 301 25.13 27.78 8.34
CA GLY A 301 24.71 26.39 8.34
C GLY A 301 25.45 25.61 7.25
N ALA A 302 25.97 24.43 7.60
CA ALA A 302 26.53 23.45 6.68
C ALA A 302 25.54 23.14 5.53
N PRO A 303 26.01 22.69 4.34
CA PRO A 303 25.12 22.34 3.26
C PRO A 303 24.10 21.32 3.76
N SER A 304 22.83 21.57 3.44
CA SER A 304 21.72 20.70 3.82
C SER A 304 22.07 19.29 3.38
N LYS A 305 22.21 18.37 4.34
CA LYS A 305 22.23 16.96 3.99
C LYS A 305 20.90 16.71 3.30
N VAL A 306 20.92 16.32 2.02
CA VAL A 306 19.78 15.65 1.38
C VAL A 306 19.66 14.27 2.05
N ALA A 307 19.27 14.29 3.33
CA ALA A 307 19.13 13.15 4.21
C ALA A 307 17.67 13.11 4.63
N GLY A 308 16.92 12.24 3.95
CA GLY A 308 15.51 12.04 4.21
C GLY A 308 14.84 11.46 2.98
N VAL A 309 13.89 10.55 3.21
CA VAL A 309 12.98 10.11 2.17
C VAL A 309 11.95 11.24 1.97
N PRO A 310 11.76 11.76 0.75
CA PRO A 310 10.79 12.82 0.53
C PRO A 310 9.38 12.34 0.89
N ASN A 311 8.62 13.23 1.53
CA ASN A 311 7.24 12.98 1.95
C ASN A 311 6.20 13.32 0.87
N ILE A 312 6.64 13.88 -0.26
CA ILE A 312 5.85 14.18 -1.44
C ILE A 312 6.54 13.57 -2.68
N PRO A 313 5.78 13.28 -3.75
CA PRO A 313 6.37 12.86 -5.02
C PRO A 313 7.21 13.96 -5.65
N ASN A 314 8.20 13.57 -6.44
CA ASN A 314 9.01 14.45 -7.28
C ASN A 314 8.79 14.16 -8.76
N TYR A 315 9.09 15.14 -9.60
CA TYR A 315 8.66 15.18 -10.98
C TYR A 315 9.77 15.59 -11.93
N ILE A 316 9.65 15.12 -13.18
CA ILE A 316 10.32 15.74 -14.32
C ILE A 316 9.26 16.47 -15.14
N TYR A 317 9.47 17.76 -15.33
CA TYR A 317 8.68 18.59 -16.24
C TYR A 317 9.41 18.74 -17.56
N LYS A 318 8.67 18.73 -18.67
CA LYS A 318 9.13 19.23 -19.98
C LYS A 318 8.45 20.55 -20.26
N ILE A 319 9.23 21.55 -20.64
CA ILE A 319 8.80 22.92 -20.84
C ILE A 319 9.25 23.36 -22.23
N THR A 320 8.31 23.72 -23.11
CA THR A 320 8.66 24.17 -24.47
C THR A 320 9.21 25.59 -24.48
N ARG A 321 9.78 26.02 -25.60
CA ARG A 321 10.26 27.42 -25.78
C ARG A 321 9.16 28.46 -25.56
N GLU A 322 7.91 28.10 -25.83
CA GLU A 322 6.72 28.92 -25.63
C GLU A 322 6.19 28.89 -24.19
N GLY A 323 6.80 28.08 -23.30
CA GLY A 323 6.39 27.93 -21.91
C GLY A 323 5.27 26.92 -21.68
N LEU A 324 4.98 26.03 -22.65
CA LEU A 324 4.02 24.94 -22.42
C LEU A 324 4.65 23.86 -21.55
N VAL A 325 3.99 23.55 -20.44
CA VAL A 325 4.50 22.62 -19.42
C VAL A 325 3.76 21.30 -19.48
N LYS A 326 4.51 20.20 -19.40
CA LYS A 326 3.99 18.85 -19.28
C LYS A 326 4.77 18.07 -18.23
N LYS A 327 4.06 17.39 -17.33
CA LYS A 327 4.65 16.40 -16.42
C LYS A 327 4.99 15.13 -17.22
N MET A 328 6.26 14.73 -17.20
CA MET A 328 6.80 13.61 -17.98
C MET A 328 7.06 12.36 -17.14
N PHE A 329 7.45 12.56 -15.89
CA PHE A 329 7.84 11.49 -14.98
C PHE A 329 7.46 11.87 -13.56
N GLU A 330 7.08 10.88 -12.78
CA GLU A 330 6.70 10.98 -11.38
C GLU A 330 7.42 9.87 -10.62
N ILE A 331 8.01 10.24 -9.48
CA ILE A 331 8.67 9.29 -8.61
C ILE A 331 8.30 9.56 -7.16
N ASP A 332 7.84 8.50 -6.50
CA ASP A 332 7.55 8.53 -5.08
C ASP A 332 8.83 8.32 -4.28
N GLN A 333 8.95 9.03 -3.15
CA GLN A 333 9.98 8.75 -2.14
C GLN A 333 11.44 8.84 -2.64
N ALA A 334 11.67 9.56 -3.74
CA ALA A 334 13.00 9.83 -4.27
C ALA A 334 13.15 11.29 -4.74
N PHE A 335 14.38 11.79 -4.75
CA PHE A 335 14.72 13.09 -5.34
C PHE A 335 15.34 12.87 -6.72
N ILE A 336 15.10 13.78 -7.66
CA ILE A 336 15.77 13.78 -8.96
C ILE A 336 16.96 14.73 -8.87
N LEU A 337 18.18 14.20 -8.91
CA LEU A 337 19.41 14.96 -8.62
C LEU A 337 20.25 15.27 -9.85
N GLY A 338 20.07 14.54 -10.95
CA GLY A 338 20.81 14.80 -12.17
C GLY A 338 20.03 14.37 -13.41
N MET A 339 20.24 15.10 -14.49
CA MET A 339 19.65 14.81 -15.79
C MET A 339 20.62 15.09 -16.92
N SER A 340 20.55 14.28 -17.98
CA SER A 340 21.29 14.52 -19.21
C SER A 340 20.55 13.92 -20.42
N LEU A 341 20.77 14.49 -21.60
CA LEU A 341 20.16 14.01 -22.85
C LEU A 341 21.23 13.39 -23.75
N ASP A 342 20.94 12.24 -24.34
CA ASP A 342 21.77 11.70 -25.43
C ASP A 342 21.47 12.39 -26.77
N LYS A 343 22.23 12.04 -27.82
CA LYS A 343 22.06 12.62 -29.17
C LYS A 343 20.70 12.29 -29.79
N GLN A 344 20.02 11.26 -29.30
CA GLN A 344 18.68 10.89 -29.73
C GLN A 344 17.60 11.51 -28.84
N ASN A 345 17.93 12.51 -28.02
CA ASN A 345 17.01 13.16 -27.07
C ASN A 345 16.33 12.18 -26.11
N ASN A 346 16.97 11.06 -25.76
CA ASN A 346 16.52 10.28 -24.62
C ASN A 346 17.07 10.93 -23.35
N LEU A 347 16.16 11.21 -22.41
CA LEU A 347 16.50 11.82 -21.13
C LEU A 347 16.93 10.72 -20.16
N TYR A 348 18.12 10.86 -19.59
CA TYR A 348 18.56 10.09 -18.44
C TYR A 348 18.31 10.92 -17.20
N ALA A 349 17.74 10.28 -16.18
CA ALA A 349 17.50 10.89 -14.89
C ALA A 349 18.04 9.98 -13.79
N VAL A 350 18.75 10.57 -12.84
CA VAL A 350 19.31 9.87 -11.69
C VAL A 350 18.69 10.38 -10.40
N THR A 351 18.55 9.46 -9.46
CA THR A 351 17.74 9.69 -8.26
C THR A 351 18.47 9.29 -6.98
N ALA A 352 18.05 9.90 -5.87
CA ALA A 352 18.49 9.55 -4.53
C ALA A 352 17.40 8.83 -3.73
N ASN A 353 17.81 8.07 -2.70
CA ASN A 353 17.00 7.25 -1.77
C ASN A 353 16.47 5.92 -2.33
N ASN A 354 16.30 5.81 -3.64
CA ASN A 354 16.02 4.55 -4.34
C ASN A 354 17.13 4.16 -5.34
N SER A 355 18.13 5.04 -5.55
CA SER A 355 19.30 4.87 -6.42
C SER A 355 18.99 4.40 -7.83
N GLY A 356 17.85 4.85 -8.35
CA GLY A 356 17.35 4.48 -9.66
C GLY A 356 18.01 5.30 -10.77
N ILE A 357 18.34 4.62 -11.86
CA ILE A 357 18.73 5.23 -13.13
C ILE A 357 17.61 5.01 -14.12
N TYR A 358 17.00 6.10 -14.57
CA TYR A 358 15.86 6.08 -15.49
C TYR A 358 16.27 6.62 -16.85
N LYS A 359 15.75 5.97 -17.90
CA LYS A 359 15.79 6.48 -19.28
C LYS A 359 14.37 6.75 -19.75
N ILE A 360 14.11 7.96 -20.23
CA ILE A 360 12.83 8.38 -20.80
C ILE A 360 13.06 8.67 -22.28
N ASN A 361 12.46 7.88 -23.16
CA ASN A 361 12.63 8.06 -24.59
C ASN A 361 11.72 9.16 -25.16
N GLN A 362 11.87 9.46 -26.46
CA GLN A 362 11.03 10.46 -27.15
C GLN A 362 9.53 10.15 -27.14
N ASN A 363 9.16 8.87 -26.99
CA ASN A 363 7.76 8.43 -26.85
C ASN A 363 7.28 8.47 -25.39
N GLU A 364 8.06 9.07 -24.49
CA GLU A 364 7.75 9.26 -23.08
C GLU A 364 7.63 7.95 -22.30
N ILE A 365 8.17 6.85 -22.84
CA ILE A 365 8.27 5.58 -22.14
C ILE A 365 9.51 5.66 -21.25
N SER A 366 9.29 5.54 -19.93
CA SER A 366 10.33 5.41 -18.93
C SER A 366 10.77 3.95 -18.79
N SER A 367 12.07 3.76 -18.61
CA SER A 367 12.70 2.47 -18.31
C SER A 367 13.61 2.62 -17.10
N SER A 368 13.40 1.79 -16.08
CA SER A 368 14.34 1.62 -14.97
C SER A 368 15.50 0.76 -15.46
N LEU A 369 16.67 1.36 -15.69
CA LEU A 369 17.82 0.69 -16.29
C LEU A 369 18.56 -0.20 -15.30
N ALA A 370 18.76 0.31 -14.09
CA ALA A 370 19.38 -0.39 -12.98
C ALA A 370 19.12 0.37 -11.67
N ASN A 371 19.21 -0.36 -10.57
CA ASN A 371 19.42 0.22 -9.24
C ASN A 371 20.86 -0.05 -8.87
N VAL A 372 21.60 0.98 -8.50
CA VAL A 372 22.96 0.83 -7.99
C VAL A 372 22.89 0.51 -6.49
N GLU A 373 23.81 -0.29 -5.96
CA GLU A 373 23.79 -0.71 -4.55
C GLU A 373 24.02 0.46 -3.58
N GLU A 374 24.64 1.52 -4.07
CA GLU A 374 24.93 2.76 -3.36
C GLU A 374 23.62 3.52 -3.05
N VAL A 375 23.63 4.36 -2.02
CA VAL A 375 22.38 4.97 -1.48
C VAL A 375 21.90 6.20 -2.28
N GLN A 376 22.78 6.80 -3.08
CA GLN A 376 22.48 8.03 -3.83
C GLN A 376 23.26 8.08 -5.16
N VAL A 377 22.55 8.36 -6.25
CA VAL A 377 23.16 8.77 -7.53
C VAL A 377 22.96 10.28 -7.67
N LEU A 378 24.07 11.02 -7.76
CA LEU A 378 24.11 12.48 -7.58
C LEU A 378 24.10 13.24 -8.90
N CYS A 379 24.83 12.75 -9.91
CA CYS A 379 24.95 13.44 -11.20
C CYS A 379 25.01 12.43 -12.34
N CYS A 380 24.65 12.88 -13.55
CA CYS A 380 24.85 12.12 -14.77
C CYS A 380 25.26 13.01 -15.94
N LEU A 381 25.98 12.42 -16.89
CA LEU A 381 26.51 13.12 -18.06
C LEU A 381 26.43 12.22 -19.29
N SER A 382 25.70 12.65 -20.30
CA SER A 382 25.69 12.01 -21.61
C SER A 382 26.82 12.56 -22.47
N THR A 383 27.53 11.69 -23.16
CA THR A 383 28.63 12.05 -24.06
C THR A 383 28.20 12.01 -25.53
N GLN A 384 29.06 12.50 -26.41
CA GLN A 384 28.81 12.45 -27.85
C GLN A 384 28.87 11.03 -28.44
N ASN A 385 29.35 10.03 -27.70
CA ASN A 385 29.45 8.64 -28.16
C ASN A 385 28.27 7.78 -27.67
N ASP A 386 27.17 8.41 -27.24
CA ASP A 386 25.99 7.75 -26.65
C ASP A 386 26.34 6.90 -25.40
N GLU A 387 27.45 7.24 -24.73
CA GLU A 387 27.78 6.75 -23.39
C GLU A 387 27.24 7.71 -22.34
N VAL A 388 26.74 7.16 -21.23
CA VAL A 388 26.28 7.96 -20.07
C VAL A 388 27.14 7.63 -18.86
N TYR A 389 27.68 8.64 -18.20
CA TYR A 389 28.42 8.49 -16.95
C TYR A 389 27.52 8.90 -15.79
N ILE A 390 27.57 8.16 -14.68
CA ILE A 390 26.85 8.45 -13.46
C ILE A 390 27.82 8.55 -12.28
N GLY A 391 27.55 9.46 -11.36
CA GLY A 391 28.31 9.65 -10.13
C GLY A 391 27.48 9.33 -8.89
N THR A 392 28.05 8.62 -7.92
CA THR A 392 27.36 8.24 -6.68
C THR A 392 27.84 9.02 -5.45
N GLY A 393 27.03 9.01 -4.39
CA GLY A 393 27.32 9.62 -3.08
C GLY A 393 27.38 8.62 -1.93
N ASN A 394 27.96 9.02 -0.80
CA ASN A 394 28.37 8.22 0.37
C ASN A 394 29.49 7.21 0.10
N VAL A 395 29.50 6.61 -1.09
CA VAL A 395 30.63 5.89 -1.68
C VAL A 395 30.78 6.44 -3.09
N GLY A 396 31.78 7.29 -3.32
CA GLY A 396 31.98 7.99 -4.58
C GLY A 396 32.52 7.05 -5.65
N LYS A 397 31.63 6.60 -6.54
CA LYS A 397 31.95 5.79 -7.71
C LYS A 397 31.46 6.48 -8.96
N VAL A 398 32.17 6.22 -10.05
CA VAL A 398 31.72 6.58 -11.39
C VAL A 398 31.41 5.29 -12.12
N CYS A 399 30.21 5.20 -12.69
CA CYS A 399 29.85 4.11 -13.58
C CYS A 399 29.59 4.65 -14.97
N LYS A 400 30.00 3.88 -15.98
CA LYS A 400 29.73 4.14 -17.38
C LYS A 400 28.65 3.17 -17.86
N ILE A 401 27.61 3.73 -18.46
CA ILE A 401 26.53 3.04 -19.13
C ILE A 401 26.83 3.09 -20.62
N SER A 402 27.14 1.94 -21.22
CA SER A 402 27.36 1.80 -22.65
C SER A 402 26.04 1.58 -23.39
N PRO A 403 25.94 1.96 -24.68
CA PRO A 403 24.73 1.73 -25.48
C PRO A 403 24.45 0.24 -25.75
N SER A 404 25.44 -0.62 -25.57
CA SER A 404 25.32 -2.07 -25.74
C SER A 404 24.67 -2.75 -24.53
N TYR A 405 23.88 -3.78 -24.78
CA TYR A 405 23.22 -4.59 -23.76
C TYR A 405 24.19 -5.55 -23.07
N ALA A 406 23.90 -5.86 -21.80
CA ALA A 406 24.52 -6.98 -21.09
C ALA A 406 24.25 -8.30 -21.84
N LYS A 407 25.20 -9.25 -21.79
CA LYS A 407 25.03 -10.56 -22.48
C LYS A 407 24.01 -11.47 -21.80
N GLU A 408 23.85 -11.32 -20.49
CA GLU A 408 22.94 -12.10 -19.66
C GLU A 408 22.36 -11.20 -18.56
N GLY A 409 21.08 -11.39 -18.26
CA GLY A 409 20.38 -10.75 -17.17
C GLY A 409 19.36 -11.68 -16.53
N THR A 410 19.11 -11.49 -15.25
CA THR A 410 18.19 -12.30 -14.45
C THR A 410 17.13 -11.42 -13.79
N PHE A 411 15.88 -11.86 -13.89
CA PHE A 411 14.76 -11.33 -13.12
C PHE A 411 14.26 -12.41 -12.15
N LEU A 412 14.18 -12.09 -10.87
CA LEU A 412 13.59 -12.94 -9.86
C LEU A 412 12.28 -12.32 -9.39
N SER A 413 11.16 -12.99 -9.65
CA SER A 413 9.83 -12.50 -9.24
C SER A 413 9.69 -12.39 -7.72
N ASN A 414 8.72 -11.61 -7.25
CA ASN A 414 8.26 -11.73 -5.87
C ASN A 414 7.70 -13.15 -5.62
N VAL A 415 7.63 -13.54 -4.35
CA VAL A 415 6.96 -14.78 -3.98
C VAL A 415 5.45 -14.60 -4.17
N LEU A 416 4.81 -15.53 -4.86
CA LEU A 416 3.36 -15.67 -4.90
C LEU A 416 2.91 -16.54 -3.73
N ASP A 417 1.93 -16.06 -2.97
CA ASP A 417 1.22 -16.82 -1.94
C ASP A 417 -0.15 -17.25 -2.47
N THR A 418 -0.42 -18.56 -2.50
CA THR A 418 -1.74 -19.10 -2.88
C THR A 418 -2.69 -19.28 -1.69
N ALA A 419 -2.33 -18.77 -0.51
CA ALA A 419 -3.00 -18.87 0.80
C ALA A 419 -3.11 -20.30 1.38
N THR A 420 -3.36 -21.29 0.53
CA THR A 420 -3.44 -22.72 0.88
C THR A 420 -2.44 -23.54 0.07
N LEU A 421 -2.31 -24.83 0.38
CA LEU A 421 -1.48 -25.75 -0.39
C LEU A 421 -2.05 -25.92 -1.81
N SER A 422 -1.26 -25.65 -2.85
CA SER A 422 -1.71 -25.71 -4.24
C SER A 422 -0.91 -26.71 -5.07
N ASN A 423 -1.60 -27.33 -6.03
CA ASN A 423 -0.96 -28.04 -7.14
C ASN A 423 -0.65 -27.07 -8.28
N TRP A 424 0.49 -27.24 -8.92
CA TRP A 424 0.90 -26.36 -10.02
C TRP A 424 0.45 -26.91 -11.38
N GLY A 425 -0.10 -26.03 -12.20
CA GLY A 425 -0.47 -26.26 -13.59
C GLY A 425 0.71 -25.97 -14.53
N CYS A 426 0.51 -25.08 -15.50
CA CYS A 426 1.54 -24.69 -16.45
C CYS A 426 2.11 -23.31 -16.17
N ILE A 427 3.38 -23.13 -16.51
CA ILE A 427 4.01 -21.82 -16.67
C ILE A 427 3.91 -21.41 -18.14
N SER A 428 3.47 -20.19 -18.40
CA SER A 428 3.36 -19.63 -19.75
C SER A 428 3.80 -18.17 -19.75
N TRP A 429 4.39 -17.71 -20.86
CA TRP A 429 4.85 -16.34 -21.01
C TRP A 429 4.79 -15.85 -22.45
N THR A 430 4.82 -14.53 -22.61
CA THR A 430 4.94 -13.86 -23.91
C THR A 430 6.28 -13.16 -23.97
N SER A 431 7.04 -13.41 -25.03
CA SER A 431 8.35 -12.80 -25.26
C SER A 431 8.58 -12.48 -26.73
N LYS A 432 9.41 -11.46 -26.99
CA LYS A 432 10.02 -11.23 -28.30
C LYS A 432 11.48 -11.69 -28.23
N GLN A 433 11.87 -12.55 -29.15
CA GLN A 433 13.22 -13.12 -29.19
C GLN A 433 13.80 -12.93 -30.59
N PRO A 434 14.43 -11.77 -30.87
CA PRO A 434 15.23 -11.59 -32.09
C PRO A 434 16.29 -12.69 -32.24
N GLU A 435 16.81 -12.87 -33.45
CA GLU A 435 17.89 -13.83 -33.72
C GLU A 435 19.09 -13.60 -32.78
N GLY A 436 19.64 -14.69 -32.23
CA GLY A 436 20.74 -14.64 -31.27
C GLY A 436 20.32 -14.35 -29.82
N THR A 437 19.04 -14.19 -29.53
CA THR A 437 18.52 -13.94 -28.18
C THR A 437 17.73 -15.12 -27.63
N ARG A 438 17.63 -15.23 -26.30
CA ARG A 438 16.77 -16.22 -25.64
C ARG A 438 16.20 -15.76 -24.30
N VAL A 439 15.03 -16.29 -23.96
CA VAL A 439 14.37 -16.14 -22.66
C VAL A 439 14.13 -17.53 -22.06
N ILE A 440 14.63 -17.74 -20.84
CA ILE A 440 14.54 -19.02 -20.11
C ILE A 440 13.88 -18.76 -18.77
N LEU A 441 12.88 -19.57 -18.41
CA LEU A 441 12.24 -19.48 -17.09
C LEU A 441 12.52 -20.73 -16.24
N ALA A 442 12.48 -20.59 -14.92
CA ALA A 442 12.52 -21.69 -13.96
C ALA A 442 11.61 -21.36 -12.77
N THR A 443 11.13 -22.38 -12.06
CA THR A 443 10.26 -22.23 -10.89
C THR A 443 10.84 -22.92 -9.67
N ARG A 444 10.48 -22.46 -8.49
CA ARG A 444 10.66 -23.16 -7.21
C ARG A 444 9.47 -22.88 -6.30
N SER A 445 9.20 -23.78 -5.37
CA SER A 445 8.07 -23.67 -4.44
C SER A 445 8.47 -24.07 -3.02
N GLY A 446 7.67 -23.65 -2.04
CA GLY A 446 7.90 -23.93 -0.63
C GLY A 446 6.69 -23.59 0.24
N ASN A 447 6.78 -23.89 1.54
CA ASN A 447 5.69 -23.69 2.51
C ASN A 447 5.99 -22.60 3.55
N CYS A 448 7.05 -21.81 3.35
CA CYS A 448 7.34 -20.61 4.12
C CYS A 448 7.42 -19.39 3.19
N GLU A 449 6.96 -18.24 3.66
CA GLU A 449 6.84 -17.01 2.85
C GLU A 449 8.20 -16.52 2.32
N LYS A 450 9.23 -16.57 3.18
CA LYS A 450 10.60 -16.22 2.80
C LYS A 450 11.35 -17.48 2.37
N PRO A 451 11.87 -17.56 1.14
CA PRO A 451 12.60 -18.73 0.67
C PRO A 451 13.78 -19.08 1.57
N ASP A 452 13.77 -20.31 2.09
CA ASP A 452 14.83 -20.88 2.95
C ASP A 452 15.32 -22.24 2.40
N VAL A 453 16.09 -22.96 3.20
CA VAL A 453 16.65 -24.28 2.84
C VAL A 453 15.59 -25.38 2.65
N THR A 454 14.34 -25.16 3.03
CA THR A 454 13.24 -26.12 2.90
C THR A 454 12.50 -26.02 1.56
N TRP A 455 12.73 -24.93 0.82
CA TRP A 455 12.22 -24.74 -0.54
C TRP A 455 12.86 -25.70 -1.53
N ASP A 456 12.15 -25.95 -2.62
CA ASP A 456 12.70 -26.68 -3.75
C ASP A 456 13.92 -25.97 -4.34
N ASN A 457 14.88 -26.77 -4.82
CA ASN A 457 15.83 -26.28 -5.81
C ASN A 457 15.08 -25.78 -7.05
N TRP A 458 15.70 -24.87 -7.80
CA TRP A 458 15.15 -24.43 -9.08
C TRP A 458 14.86 -25.61 -10.00
N SER A 459 13.70 -25.57 -10.65
CA SER A 459 13.32 -26.55 -11.67
C SER A 459 14.34 -26.58 -12.82
N PRO A 460 14.36 -27.66 -13.62
CA PRO A 460 14.96 -27.60 -14.95
C PRO A 460 14.40 -26.41 -15.75
N PRO A 461 15.20 -25.83 -16.66
CA PRO A 461 14.80 -24.65 -17.42
C PRO A 461 13.63 -24.94 -18.37
N TYR A 462 12.64 -24.05 -18.36
CA TYR A 462 11.57 -24.00 -19.36
C TYR A 462 12.03 -23.13 -20.53
N LEU A 463 12.10 -23.73 -21.71
CA LEU A 463 12.54 -23.07 -22.96
C LEU A 463 11.37 -22.66 -23.87
N SER A 464 10.15 -23.09 -23.54
CA SER A 464 8.93 -22.76 -24.28
C SER A 464 7.76 -22.55 -23.32
N PRO A 465 6.80 -21.66 -23.65
CA PRO A 465 5.64 -21.40 -22.81
C PRO A 465 4.66 -22.59 -22.80
N GLY A 466 3.79 -22.65 -21.79
CA GLY A 466 2.74 -23.66 -21.65
C GLY A 466 3.23 -25.00 -21.08
N ARG A 467 4.41 -25.05 -20.47
CA ARG A 467 4.99 -26.28 -19.90
C ARG A 467 4.46 -26.51 -18.48
N LYS A 468 4.22 -27.77 -18.13
CA LYS A 468 3.82 -28.16 -16.78
C LYS A 468 4.92 -27.80 -15.77
N ILE A 469 4.54 -27.15 -14.69
CA ILE A 469 5.43 -26.81 -13.58
C ILE A 469 5.84 -28.10 -12.88
N THR A 470 7.14 -28.28 -12.68
CA THR A 470 7.75 -29.49 -12.09
C THR A 470 8.10 -29.34 -10.61
N SER A 471 8.00 -28.13 -10.06
CA SER A 471 8.15 -27.87 -8.62
C SER A 471 7.07 -28.61 -7.82
N ARG A 472 7.35 -28.97 -6.57
CA ARG A 472 6.43 -29.75 -5.72
C ARG A 472 5.22 -28.89 -5.31
N PRO A 473 4.03 -29.49 -5.11
CA PRO A 473 2.87 -28.79 -4.55
C PRO A 473 3.22 -28.10 -3.22
N ALA A 474 2.89 -26.82 -3.11
CA ALA A 474 3.21 -25.99 -1.94
C ALA A 474 2.26 -24.78 -1.88
N ARG A 475 2.34 -23.98 -0.81
CA ARG A 475 1.59 -22.70 -0.71
C ARG A 475 2.25 -21.54 -1.46
N PHE A 476 3.57 -21.53 -1.53
CA PHE A 476 4.31 -20.44 -2.15
C PHE A 476 5.04 -20.92 -3.40
N ILE A 477 5.10 -20.07 -4.43
CA ILE A 477 5.86 -20.30 -5.65
C ILE A 477 6.56 -19.02 -6.10
N GLN A 478 7.72 -19.18 -6.74
CA GLN A 478 8.49 -18.09 -7.33
C GLN A 478 9.05 -18.55 -8.67
N TYR A 479 9.08 -17.66 -9.66
CA TYR A 479 9.80 -17.89 -10.90
C TYR A 479 11.04 -17.00 -11.03
N LYS A 480 12.00 -17.49 -11.79
CA LYS A 480 13.19 -16.77 -12.24
C LYS A 480 13.19 -16.77 -13.77
N ALA A 481 13.39 -15.60 -14.37
CA ALA A 481 13.62 -15.45 -15.80
C ALA A 481 15.09 -15.08 -16.06
N ILE A 482 15.69 -15.70 -17.07
CA ILE A 482 17.04 -15.43 -17.55
C ILE A 482 16.91 -14.99 -19.00
N LEU A 483 17.40 -13.80 -19.30
CA LEU A 483 17.45 -13.20 -20.63
C LEU A 483 18.90 -13.28 -21.11
N GLU A 484 19.12 -13.63 -22.36
CA GLU A 484 20.46 -13.68 -22.93
C GLU A 484 20.51 -13.23 -24.38
N THR A 485 21.68 -12.74 -24.79
CA THR A 485 21.97 -12.36 -26.17
C THR A 485 23.40 -12.73 -26.57
N THR A 486 23.59 -13.16 -27.81
CA THR A 486 24.91 -13.30 -28.44
C THR A 486 25.32 -12.04 -29.21
N ASN A 487 24.39 -11.13 -29.47
CA ASN A 487 24.61 -9.83 -30.12
C ASN A 487 24.24 -8.70 -29.15
N THR A 488 25.23 -7.94 -28.67
CA THR A 488 25.02 -6.90 -27.66
C THR A 488 24.25 -5.67 -28.17
N GLU A 489 23.93 -5.61 -29.47
CA GLU A 489 23.05 -4.58 -30.04
C GLU A 489 21.57 -4.98 -30.03
N THR A 490 21.25 -6.23 -29.66
CA THR A 490 19.87 -6.74 -29.61
C THR A 490 19.56 -7.36 -28.25
N THR A 491 18.35 -7.11 -27.77
CA THR A 491 17.84 -7.69 -26.51
C THR A 491 16.58 -8.52 -26.77
N PRO A 492 16.42 -9.68 -26.11
CA PRO A 492 15.10 -10.29 -25.99
C PRO A 492 14.23 -9.42 -25.07
N SER A 493 12.92 -9.67 -25.10
CA SER A 493 12.02 -9.06 -24.14
C SER A 493 10.97 -10.02 -23.60
N LEU A 494 10.57 -9.81 -22.36
CA LEU A 494 9.56 -10.58 -21.64
C LEU A 494 8.43 -9.65 -21.19
N ASN A 495 7.21 -9.91 -21.65
CA ASN A 495 6.05 -9.03 -21.40
C ASN A 495 5.11 -9.57 -20.33
N THR A 496 4.83 -10.86 -20.34
CA THR A 496 3.84 -11.46 -19.44
C THR A 496 4.35 -12.79 -18.94
N VAL A 497 4.24 -13.07 -17.65
CA VAL A 497 4.43 -14.41 -17.08
C VAL A 497 3.16 -14.83 -16.37
N SER A 498 2.76 -16.08 -16.55
CA SER A 498 1.58 -16.66 -15.91
C SER A 498 1.88 -18.03 -15.34
N LEU A 499 1.39 -18.28 -14.13
CA LEU A 499 1.42 -19.56 -13.45
C LEU A 499 -0.01 -19.99 -13.17
N SER A 500 -0.46 -21.09 -13.77
CA SER A 500 -1.73 -21.70 -13.41
C SER A 500 -1.54 -22.62 -12.20
N TYR A 501 -2.51 -22.65 -11.30
CA TYR A 501 -2.48 -23.48 -10.11
C TYR A 501 -3.89 -23.87 -9.67
N LEU A 502 -3.98 -24.94 -8.88
CA LEU A 502 -5.22 -25.43 -8.30
C LEU A 502 -5.04 -25.54 -6.79
N PRO A 503 -5.66 -24.64 -6.01
CA PRO A 503 -5.71 -24.76 -4.56
C PRO A 503 -6.32 -26.09 -4.14
N LYS A 504 -5.81 -26.68 -3.06
CA LYS A 504 -6.42 -27.86 -2.47
C LYS A 504 -7.72 -27.46 -1.77
N ASN A 505 -8.79 -28.19 -2.05
CA ASN A 505 -10.10 -27.96 -1.43
C ASN A 505 -10.04 -28.15 0.10
N HIS A 506 -10.82 -27.35 0.83
CA HIS A 506 -10.96 -27.37 2.29
C HIS A 506 -12.43 -27.56 2.68
N PRO A 507 -12.74 -28.33 3.74
CA PRO A 507 -14.11 -28.45 4.21
C PRO A 507 -14.61 -27.12 4.79
N PRO A 508 -15.89 -26.76 4.58
CA PRO A 508 -16.53 -25.69 5.33
C PRO A 508 -16.45 -25.95 6.85
N ALA A 509 -16.36 -24.90 7.64
CA ALA A 509 -16.29 -24.95 9.10
C ALA A 509 -17.62 -24.50 9.73
N ILE A 510 -18.11 -25.26 10.71
CA ILE A 510 -19.24 -24.86 11.56
C ILE A 510 -18.68 -24.07 12.75
N ILE A 511 -18.94 -22.76 12.77
CA ILE A 511 -18.47 -21.85 13.83
C ILE A 511 -19.42 -21.91 15.02
N SER A 512 -20.74 -21.88 14.78
CA SER A 512 -21.75 -22.04 15.82
C SER A 512 -22.96 -22.81 15.32
N PHE A 513 -23.57 -23.58 16.22
CA PHE A 513 -24.83 -24.30 15.99
C PHE A 513 -25.56 -24.46 17.33
N THR A 514 -26.71 -23.77 17.48
CA THR A 514 -27.45 -23.71 18.74
C THR A 514 -28.96 -23.84 18.52
N ILE A 515 -29.66 -24.39 19.51
CA ILE A 515 -31.12 -24.47 19.53
C ILE A 515 -31.63 -23.81 20.81
N GLU A 516 -32.48 -22.79 20.64
CA GLU A 516 -33.07 -22.02 21.74
C GLU A 516 -34.59 -22.25 21.82
N LYS A 517 -35.14 -22.13 23.04
CA LYS A 517 -36.58 -22.34 23.29
C LYS A 517 -37.47 -21.18 22.79
N ASP A 518 -36.90 -19.99 22.60
CA ASP A 518 -37.63 -18.81 22.12
C ASP A 518 -37.05 -18.30 20.79
N VAL A 519 -37.90 -17.79 19.92
CA VAL A 519 -37.47 -16.96 18.79
C VAL A 519 -37.20 -15.56 19.33
N PRO A 520 -35.98 -15.02 19.29
CA PRO A 520 -35.76 -13.64 19.71
C PRO A 520 -36.62 -12.71 18.84
N SER A 521 -37.63 -12.08 19.45
CA SER A 521 -38.39 -11.01 18.81
C SER A 521 -37.38 -9.93 18.44
N SER A 522 -37.18 -9.73 17.14
CA SER A 522 -36.26 -8.72 16.64
C SER A 522 -36.80 -7.33 17.00
N GLN A 523 -36.38 -6.79 18.15
CA GLN A 523 -36.39 -5.34 18.34
C GLN A 523 -35.34 -4.77 17.38
N LYS A 524 -35.78 -4.41 16.17
CA LYS A 524 -35.02 -3.52 15.29
C LYS A 524 -34.88 -2.19 15.99
N SER A 525 -33.77 -2.00 16.71
CA SER A 525 -33.29 -0.66 17.07
C SER A 525 -32.65 -0.03 15.82
N SER A 526 -33.48 0.58 14.99
CA SER A 526 -32.98 1.49 13.96
C SER A 526 -32.45 2.76 14.62
N LYS A 527 -31.13 2.93 14.69
CA LYS A 527 -30.55 4.24 14.97
C LYS A 527 -30.69 5.10 13.72
N THR A 528 -31.58 6.10 13.77
CA THR A 528 -31.50 7.29 12.92
C THR A 528 -31.59 8.54 13.79
N ASN A 529 -30.62 9.42 13.59
CA ASN A 529 -30.42 10.77 14.13
C ASN A 529 -31.38 11.28 15.22
N GLY A 530 -30.91 11.21 16.46
CA GLY A 530 -30.87 12.36 17.37
C GLY A 530 -32.11 13.26 17.46
N LYS A 531 -33.26 12.72 17.86
CA LYS A 531 -34.28 13.45 18.62
C LYS A 531 -35.26 12.46 19.26
N VAL A 532 -35.22 12.39 20.60
CA VAL A 532 -36.17 11.63 21.40
C VAL A 532 -37.43 12.47 21.55
N GLU A 533 -38.52 12.07 20.89
CA GLU A 533 -39.85 12.64 21.11
C GLU A 533 -40.72 11.57 21.78
N ILE A 534 -41.03 11.78 23.06
CA ILE A 534 -41.85 10.86 23.87
C ILE A 534 -43.32 11.13 23.55
N LYS A 535 -43.95 10.24 22.78
CA LYS A 535 -45.42 10.15 22.72
C LYS A 535 -45.91 9.18 23.80
N PRO A 536 -46.89 9.55 24.65
CA PRO A 536 -47.52 8.60 25.56
C PRO A 536 -48.40 7.66 24.73
N GLN A 537 -47.99 6.41 24.59
CA GLN A 537 -48.87 5.35 24.10
C GLN A 537 -49.67 4.80 25.28
N THR A 538 -50.99 4.95 25.18
CA THR A 538 -52.02 4.26 25.96
C THR A 538 -51.71 2.76 26.12
N PRO A 539 -51.98 2.14 27.29
CA PRO A 539 -51.85 0.70 27.48
C PRO A 539 -53.01 -0.02 26.80
N ALA A 540 -52.95 -0.15 25.48
CA ALA A 540 -53.89 -0.94 24.70
C ALA A 540 -53.40 -2.39 24.66
N GLY A 541 -53.93 -3.20 25.58
CA GLY A 541 -54.08 -4.65 25.51
C GLY A 541 -53.01 -5.42 24.73
N GLN A 542 -51.85 -5.65 25.35
CA GLN A 542 -51.04 -6.82 25.00
C GLN A 542 -51.81 -8.06 25.47
N LYS A 543 -52.58 -8.68 24.55
CA LYS A 543 -52.95 -10.08 24.74
C LYS A 543 -51.64 -10.88 24.74
N PRO A 544 -51.34 -11.68 25.78
CA PRO A 544 -50.20 -12.59 25.71
C PRO A 544 -50.58 -13.69 24.72
N HIS A 545 -50.26 -13.50 23.44
CA HIS A 545 -50.19 -14.60 22.48
C HIS A 545 -48.86 -15.31 22.74
N TYR A 546 -48.85 -16.19 23.74
CA TYR A 546 -47.79 -17.18 23.89
C TYR A 546 -47.92 -18.15 22.70
N GLN A 547 -47.20 -17.86 21.61
CA GLN A 547 -46.94 -18.84 20.55
C GLN A 547 -45.87 -19.80 21.08
N ILE A 548 -46.31 -20.72 21.92
CA ILE A 548 -45.48 -21.81 22.45
C ILE A 548 -45.59 -22.98 21.47
N ALA A 549 -44.46 -23.68 21.28
CA ALA A 549 -44.14 -24.71 20.29
C ALA A 549 -43.46 -24.25 18.99
N GLN A 550 -42.52 -23.30 19.12
CA GLN A 550 -41.44 -23.13 18.13
C GLN A 550 -40.07 -23.21 18.81
N LYS A 551 -39.09 -23.85 18.16
CA LYS A 551 -37.68 -23.84 18.58
C LYS A 551 -36.86 -23.06 17.57
N SER A 552 -35.94 -22.22 18.02
CA SER A 552 -35.08 -21.42 17.14
C SER A 552 -33.76 -22.14 16.90
N ILE A 553 -33.50 -22.55 15.66
CA ILE A 553 -32.25 -23.18 15.24
C ILE A 553 -31.37 -22.11 14.62
N GLN A 554 -30.20 -21.85 15.20
CA GLN A 554 -29.26 -20.84 14.72
C GLN A 554 -27.93 -21.47 14.32
N TRP A 555 -27.35 -21.00 13.23
CA TRP A 555 -26.05 -21.46 12.76
C TRP A 555 -25.20 -20.32 12.20
N GLU A 556 -23.89 -20.49 12.32
CA GLU A 556 -22.86 -19.69 11.64
C GLU A 556 -21.79 -20.63 11.09
N VAL A 557 -21.47 -20.45 9.82
CA VAL A 557 -20.51 -21.28 9.08
C VAL A 557 -19.55 -20.38 8.30
N GLU A 558 -18.33 -20.86 8.11
CA GLU A 558 -17.26 -20.18 7.39
C GLU A 558 -16.65 -21.13 6.36
N ASP A 559 -16.18 -20.58 5.24
CA ASP A 559 -15.49 -21.34 4.20
C ASP A 559 -14.21 -20.60 3.81
N GLN A 560 -13.07 -21.30 3.80
CA GLN A 560 -11.73 -20.68 3.67
C GLN A 560 -11.34 -20.41 2.21
N ASN A 561 -11.90 -21.17 1.27
CA ASN A 561 -11.69 -21.03 -0.17
C ASN A 561 -12.76 -20.14 -0.84
N ASN A 562 -13.72 -19.64 -0.06
CA ASN A 562 -14.85 -18.81 -0.48
C ASN A 562 -15.84 -19.53 -1.41
N ASP A 563 -15.92 -20.85 -1.29
CA ASP A 563 -16.90 -21.66 -2.00
C ASP A 563 -18.32 -21.37 -1.46
N THR A 564 -19.31 -21.68 -2.30
CA THR A 564 -20.71 -21.69 -1.96
C THR A 564 -21.00 -22.91 -1.09
N VAL A 565 -21.49 -22.64 0.11
CA VAL A 565 -21.86 -23.69 1.06
C VAL A 565 -23.32 -24.09 0.88
N GLN A 566 -23.59 -25.39 0.92
CA GLN A 566 -24.89 -25.98 1.12
C GLN A 566 -25.05 -26.30 2.61
N VAL A 567 -26.03 -25.68 3.25
CA VAL A 567 -26.38 -25.93 4.65
C VAL A 567 -27.66 -26.76 4.69
N VAL A 568 -27.62 -27.91 5.36
CA VAL A 568 -28.77 -28.78 5.56
C VAL A 568 -28.95 -29.07 7.04
N VAL A 569 -30.13 -28.74 7.56
CA VAL A 569 -30.54 -29.04 8.93
C VAL A 569 -31.41 -30.28 8.90
N TYR A 570 -31.02 -31.29 9.66
CA TYR A 570 -31.73 -32.56 9.80
C TYR A 570 -32.33 -32.73 11.19
N TYR A 571 -33.42 -33.49 11.29
CA TYR A 571 -33.95 -34.01 12.55
C TYR A 571 -34.24 -35.51 12.49
N LYS A 572 -34.31 -36.15 13.65
CA LYS A 572 -34.86 -37.50 13.82
C LYS A 572 -35.44 -37.65 15.23
N GLY A 573 -36.49 -38.48 15.38
CA GLY A 573 -36.96 -38.89 16.71
C GLY A 573 -35.96 -39.83 17.41
N GLY A 574 -36.02 -39.93 18.74
CA GLY A 574 -35.09 -40.75 19.53
C GLY A 574 -35.03 -42.22 19.10
N ASP A 575 -36.18 -42.81 18.78
CA ASP A 575 -36.30 -44.19 18.31
C ASP A 575 -36.08 -44.35 16.80
N GLU A 576 -35.92 -43.24 16.06
CA GLU A 576 -35.77 -43.24 14.62
C GLU A 576 -34.29 -43.37 14.20
N LYS A 577 -34.06 -44.14 13.13
CA LYS A 577 -32.71 -44.31 12.54
C LYS A 577 -32.43 -43.35 11.38
N ALA A 578 -33.47 -42.94 10.65
CA ALA A 578 -33.34 -42.12 9.46
C ALA A 578 -33.45 -40.63 9.79
N TRP A 579 -32.53 -39.83 9.26
CA TRP A 579 -32.57 -38.37 9.33
C TRP A 579 -33.53 -37.79 8.28
N LYS A 580 -34.31 -36.78 8.66
CA LYS A 580 -35.26 -36.06 7.81
C LYS A 580 -34.82 -34.59 7.72
N ILE A 581 -35.02 -33.95 6.58
CA ILE A 581 -34.62 -32.55 6.36
C ILE A 581 -35.65 -31.61 7.00
N ILE A 582 -35.17 -30.66 7.81
CA ILE A 582 -35.92 -29.49 8.29
C ILE A 582 -35.81 -28.37 7.27
N ASP A 583 -34.58 -28.02 6.93
CA ASP A 583 -34.26 -26.89 6.06
C ASP A 583 -33.02 -27.18 5.22
N LYS A 584 -32.98 -26.64 4.00
CA LYS A 584 -31.85 -26.73 3.06
C LYS A 584 -31.67 -25.38 2.37
N ASN A 585 -30.54 -24.72 2.61
CA ASN A 585 -30.26 -23.38 2.12
C ASN A 585 -28.74 -23.17 1.84
N THR A 586 -28.33 -21.94 1.54
CA THR A 586 -26.93 -21.55 1.28
C THR A 586 -26.45 -20.40 2.17
N GLN A 587 -27.17 -20.10 3.26
CA GLN A 587 -26.89 -18.98 4.14
C GLN A 587 -25.76 -19.31 5.12
N LYS A 588 -24.65 -18.57 5.05
CA LYS A 588 -23.50 -18.73 5.97
C LYS A 588 -23.87 -18.39 7.43
N LYS A 589 -24.83 -17.49 7.64
CA LYS A 589 -25.43 -17.23 8.97
C LYS A 589 -26.94 -17.28 8.82
N GLY A 590 -27.63 -18.02 9.67
CA GLY A 590 -29.06 -18.20 9.54
C GLY A 590 -29.76 -18.55 10.84
N THR A 591 -31.08 -18.39 10.80
CA THR A 591 -31.98 -18.77 11.88
C THR A 591 -33.22 -19.39 11.27
N TYR A 592 -33.65 -20.53 11.80
CA TYR A 592 -34.85 -21.24 11.37
C TYR A 592 -35.77 -21.48 12.56
N ALA A 593 -37.04 -21.06 12.44
CA ALA A 593 -38.07 -21.31 13.44
C ALA A 593 -38.73 -22.68 13.16
N TRP A 594 -38.41 -23.67 13.98
CA TRP A 594 -38.91 -25.03 13.86
C TRP A 594 -40.23 -25.19 14.62
N ASP A 595 -41.34 -25.37 13.87
CA ASP A 595 -42.69 -25.60 14.41
C ASP A 595 -42.82 -27.02 14.98
N THR A 596 -42.87 -27.12 16.32
CA THR A 596 -42.90 -28.41 17.03
C THR A 596 -44.31 -28.92 17.29
N LEU A 597 -45.37 -28.15 17.00
CA LEU A 597 -46.77 -28.59 17.19
C LEU A 597 -47.16 -29.77 16.29
N ARG A 598 -46.41 -29.97 15.21
CA ARG A 598 -46.68 -31.02 14.22
C ARG A 598 -45.94 -32.32 14.53
N LEU A 599 -45.21 -32.36 15.64
CA LEU A 599 -44.41 -33.49 16.06
C LEU A 599 -45.06 -34.13 17.30
N PRO A 600 -45.12 -35.47 17.37
CA PRO A 600 -45.46 -36.16 18.61
C PRO A 600 -44.51 -35.80 19.75
N ASP A 601 -44.98 -35.91 20.99
CA ASP A 601 -44.16 -35.61 22.15
C ASP A 601 -43.05 -36.66 22.33
N GLY A 602 -41.81 -36.20 22.52
CA GLY A 602 -40.64 -37.06 22.56
C GLY A 602 -39.30 -36.31 22.50
N GLU A 603 -38.22 -37.08 22.53
CA GLU A 603 -36.86 -36.56 22.31
C GLU A 603 -36.51 -36.55 20.83
N TYR A 604 -35.97 -35.43 20.37
CA TYR A 604 -35.54 -35.22 19.00
C TYR A 604 -34.07 -34.83 18.92
N TYR A 605 -33.35 -35.41 17.96
CA TYR A 605 -31.98 -35.06 17.67
C TYR A 605 -31.94 -34.16 16.42
N ILE A 606 -31.11 -33.13 16.46
CA ILE A 606 -30.95 -32.18 15.35
C ILE A 606 -29.48 -32.17 14.92
N LYS A 607 -29.24 -32.26 13.61
CA LYS A 607 -27.90 -32.28 13.03
C LYS A 607 -27.78 -31.24 11.92
N LEU A 608 -26.73 -30.44 11.97
CA LEU A 608 -26.31 -29.54 10.90
C LEU A 608 -25.27 -30.25 10.04
N VAL A 609 -25.45 -30.23 8.72
CA VAL A 609 -24.44 -30.65 7.74
C VAL A 609 -24.18 -29.49 6.80
N VAL A 610 -22.91 -29.15 6.60
CA VAL A 610 -22.46 -28.07 5.72
C VAL A 610 -21.51 -28.65 4.70
N SER A 611 -21.73 -28.39 3.41
CA SER A 611 -20.91 -28.95 2.33
C SER A 611 -20.60 -27.92 1.26
N ASP A 612 -19.46 -28.07 0.60
CA ASP A 612 -19.02 -27.28 -0.56
C ASP A 612 -19.43 -27.92 -1.92
N GLU A 613 -20.32 -28.93 -1.88
CA GLU A 613 -20.88 -29.64 -3.06
C GLU A 613 -21.39 -28.70 -4.18
N PRO A 614 -22.01 -27.53 -3.91
CA PRO A 614 -22.49 -26.67 -5.00
C PRO A 614 -21.42 -26.30 -6.03
N ASP A 615 -20.18 -26.15 -5.56
CA ASP A 615 -19.10 -25.67 -6.39
C ASP A 615 -18.05 -26.76 -6.69
N ASN A 616 -18.08 -27.88 -5.97
CA ASN A 616 -17.14 -28.99 -6.14
C ASN A 616 -17.81 -30.28 -6.65
N PRO A 617 -17.17 -31.04 -7.57
CA PRO A 617 -17.65 -32.36 -7.97
C PRO A 617 -17.90 -33.29 -6.77
N PRO A 618 -18.87 -34.22 -6.83
CA PRO A 618 -19.21 -35.11 -5.73
C PRO A 618 -18.03 -35.92 -5.15
N GLU A 619 -17.02 -36.22 -5.96
CA GLU A 619 -15.84 -36.98 -5.54
C GLU A 619 -14.83 -36.14 -4.73
N THR A 620 -14.89 -34.81 -4.85
CA THR A 620 -13.97 -33.86 -4.21
C THR A 620 -14.65 -32.91 -3.23
N ALA A 621 -15.98 -32.91 -3.20
CA ALA A 621 -16.77 -32.17 -2.25
C ALA A 621 -16.51 -32.67 -0.83
N LEU A 622 -16.33 -31.74 0.10
CA LEU A 622 -16.12 -31.98 1.51
C LEU A 622 -17.31 -31.45 2.30
N SER A 623 -17.46 -31.96 3.52
CA SER A 623 -18.50 -31.53 4.42
C SER A 623 -18.05 -31.59 5.88
N ALA A 624 -18.69 -30.78 6.70
CA ALA A 624 -18.63 -30.82 8.15
C ALA A 624 -20.03 -31.07 8.71
N GLU A 625 -20.10 -31.81 9.81
CA GLU A 625 -21.36 -32.02 10.52
C GLU A 625 -21.24 -31.76 12.02
N ASN A 626 -22.33 -31.30 12.63
CA ASN A 626 -22.45 -31.11 14.07
C ASN A 626 -23.85 -31.53 14.54
N THR A 627 -23.93 -32.36 15.57
CA THR A 627 -25.18 -32.80 16.17
C THR A 627 -25.36 -32.13 17.52
N ALA A 628 -26.47 -31.42 17.71
CA ALA A 628 -26.79 -30.75 18.95
C ALA A 628 -27.27 -31.73 20.04
N PRO A 629 -27.27 -31.31 21.32
CA PRO A 629 -27.93 -32.07 22.38
C PRO A 629 -29.40 -32.38 22.06
N PRO A 630 -29.98 -33.46 22.64
CA PRO A 630 -31.38 -33.81 22.43
C PRO A 630 -32.31 -32.66 22.83
N VAL A 631 -33.31 -32.40 21.99
CA VAL A 631 -34.38 -31.42 22.24
C VAL A 631 -35.63 -32.17 22.65
N VAL A 632 -36.16 -31.85 23.83
CA VAL A 632 -37.46 -32.36 24.28
C VAL A 632 -38.55 -31.55 23.59
N VAL A 633 -39.47 -32.25 22.93
CA VAL A 633 -40.71 -31.69 22.40
C VAL A 633 -41.84 -32.21 23.27
N ASP A 634 -42.55 -31.29 23.90
CA ASP A 634 -43.72 -31.56 24.73
C ASP A 634 -44.80 -30.53 24.43
N ASN A 635 -45.83 -30.95 23.71
CA ASN A 635 -46.99 -30.14 23.37
C ASN A 635 -48.19 -30.47 24.26
N SER A 636 -48.05 -31.43 25.19
CA SER A 636 -49.09 -31.81 26.11
C SER A 636 -49.26 -30.74 27.18
N ARG A 637 -50.51 -30.49 27.59
CA ARG A 637 -50.78 -29.52 28.66
C ARG A 637 -50.76 -30.25 29.99
N PRO A 638 -50.26 -29.62 31.06
CA PRO A 638 -50.37 -30.19 32.38
C PRO A 638 -51.85 -30.37 32.76
N VAL A 639 -52.17 -31.46 33.44
CA VAL A 639 -53.51 -31.78 33.93
C VAL A 639 -53.59 -31.47 35.41
N ILE A 640 -54.58 -30.69 35.82
CA ILE A 640 -54.87 -30.44 37.23
C ILE A 640 -55.88 -31.48 37.69
N GLN A 641 -55.52 -32.25 38.71
CA GLN A 641 -56.29 -33.38 39.21
C GLN A 641 -56.42 -33.37 40.74
N SER A 642 -57.31 -34.23 41.24
CA SER A 642 -57.53 -34.44 42.68
C SER A 642 -57.92 -33.18 43.46
N LEU A 643 -58.70 -32.28 42.82
CA LEU A 643 -59.19 -31.06 43.45
C LEU A 643 -60.15 -31.39 44.60
N SER A 644 -59.87 -30.82 45.76
CA SER A 644 -60.70 -30.92 46.96
C SER A 644 -60.79 -29.57 47.67
N THR A 645 -61.95 -29.30 48.28
CA THR A 645 -62.21 -28.08 49.03
C THR A 645 -62.45 -28.41 50.50
N MET A 646 -61.89 -27.58 51.39
CA MET A 646 -62.09 -27.69 52.82
C MET A 646 -62.32 -26.31 53.43
N ASP A 647 -63.48 -26.14 54.06
CA ASP A 647 -63.83 -24.93 54.77
C ASP A 647 -63.11 -24.82 56.11
N LYS A 648 -62.58 -23.63 56.41
CA LYS A 648 -62.01 -23.29 57.71
C LYS A 648 -63.00 -22.48 58.54
N ALA A 649 -62.90 -22.63 59.86
CA ALA A 649 -63.74 -21.94 60.85
C ALA A 649 -63.58 -20.41 60.84
N ASP A 650 -62.55 -19.87 60.16
CA ASP A 650 -62.26 -18.45 60.03
C ASP A 650 -62.85 -17.81 58.75
N GLY A 651 -63.73 -18.53 58.04
CA GLY A 651 -64.39 -18.07 56.82
C GLY A 651 -63.58 -18.24 55.54
N ARG A 652 -62.37 -18.81 55.61
CA ARG A 652 -61.55 -19.14 54.42
C ARG A 652 -61.88 -20.53 53.89
N CYS A 653 -61.56 -20.74 52.60
CA CYS A 653 -61.60 -22.05 51.98
C CYS A 653 -60.18 -22.45 51.57
N VAL A 654 -59.84 -23.72 51.79
CA VAL A 654 -58.61 -24.33 51.31
C VAL A 654 -58.94 -25.21 50.12
N VAL A 655 -58.26 -24.96 49.00
CA VAL A 655 -58.31 -25.81 47.82
C VAL A 655 -56.99 -26.54 47.70
N SER A 656 -57.02 -27.86 47.70
CA SER A 656 -55.85 -28.70 47.47
C SER A 656 -56.01 -29.50 46.18
N GLY A 657 -54.93 -29.68 45.44
CA GLY A 657 -54.90 -30.48 44.21
C GLY A 657 -53.47 -30.85 43.82
N SER A 658 -53.33 -31.53 42.68
CA SER A 658 -52.04 -31.87 42.06
C SER A 658 -52.06 -31.41 40.61
N ALA A 659 -50.99 -30.75 40.16
CA ALA A 659 -50.75 -30.48 38.75
C ALA A 659 -49.74 -31.51 38.23
N LYS A 660 -50.08 -32.21 37.16
CA LYS A 660 -49.24 -33.26 36.60
C LYS A 660 -49.04 -33.05 35.10
N ASP A 661 -47.81 -33.18 34.66
CA ASP A 661 -47.44 -33.34 33.26
C ASP A 661 -46.69 -34.67 33.06
N ASP A 662 -46.64 -35.17 31.82
CA ASP A 662 -46.03 -36.45 31.50
C ASP A 662 -44.52 -36.36 31.20
N ARG A 663 -44.01 -35.19 30.77
CA ARG A 663 -42.63 -35.07 30.27
C ARG A 663 -41.88 -33.85 30.80
N SER A 664 -42.55 -32.73 31.05
CA SER A 664 -41.92 -31.51 31.53
C SER A 664 -42.26 -31.24 33.00
N SER A 665 -41.31 -30.67 33.76
CA SER A 665 -41.59 -30.31 35.16
C SER A 665 -42.61 -29.17 35.20
N ILE A 666 -43.49 -29.17 36.19
CA ILE A 666 -44.37 -28.04 36.47
C ILE A 666 -43.51 -26.91 37.03
N VAL A 667 -43.54 -25.73 36.41
CA VAL A 667 -42.70 -24.58 36.79
C VAL A 667 -43.46 -23.46 37.46
N LYS A 668 -44.80 -23.45 37.37
CA LYS A 668 -45.63 -22.42 37.97
C LYS A 668 -47.07 -22.89 38.13
N ILE A 669 -47.70 -22.54 39.25
CA ILE A 669 -49.14 -22.65 39.46
C ILE A 669 -49.69 -21.28 39.87
N GLN A 670 -50.85 -20.90 39.35
CA GLN A 670 -51.53 -19.66 39.72
C GLN A 670 -53.03 -19.88 39.75
N TYR A 671 -53.75 -19.03 40.48
CA TYR A 671 -55.20 -19.10 40.60
C TYR A 671 -55.85 -17.72 40.56
N THR A 672 -57.14 -17.70 40.25
CA THR A 672 -57.98 -16.51 40.34
C THR A 672 -59.36 -16.89 40.87
N ALA A 673 -59.96 -16.02 41.67
CA ALA A 673 -61.35 -16.15 42.12
C ALA A 673 -62.25 -15.28 41.24
N ASP A 674 -63.29 -15.87 40.65
CA ASP A 674 -64.28 -15.23 39.78
C ASP A 674 -63.67 -14.40 38.62
N GLY A 675 -62.50 -14.81 38.13
CA GLY A 675 -61.82 -14.15 37.01
C GLY A 675 -61.18 -12.80 37.35
N GLN A 676 -60.94 -12.54 38.64
CA GLN A 676 -60.17 -11.37 39.12
C GLN A 676 -58.65 -11.55 38.87
N GLU A 677 -57.81 -10.78 39.58
CA GLU A 677 -56.36 -10.84 39.46
C GLU A 677 -55.77 -12.24 39.73
N TRP A 678 -54.78 -12.64 38.93
CA TRP A 678 -54.07 -13.91 39.08
C TRP A 678 -53.07 -13.85 40.24
N ILE A 679 -53.12 -14.85 41.11
CA ILE A 679 -52.26 -14.99 42.29
C ILE A 679 -51.45 -16.29 42.16
N SER A 680 -50.15 -16.23 42.38
CA SER A 680 -49.30 -17.44 42.38
C SER A 680 -49.62 -18.36 43.56
N ALA A 681 -49.66 -19.66 43.31
CA ALA A 681 -49.66 -20.70 44.33
C ALA A 681 -48.30 -21.39 44.33
N TYR A 682 -47.78 -21.71 45.51
CA TYR A 682 -46.56 -22.50 45.66
C TYR A 682 -46.92 -23.98 45.81
N PRO A 683 -46.04 -24.90 45.39
CA PRO A 683 -46.22 -26.31 45.67
C PRO A 683 -46.03 -26.55 47.17
N VAL A 684 -46.54 -27.68 47.66
CA VAL A 684 -46.59 -28.00 49.10
C VAL A 684 -45.19 -28.13 49.71
N ASP A 685 -44.20 -28.58 48.95
CA ASP A 685 -42.80 -28.67 49.35
C ASP A 685 -42.00 -27.37 49.09
N GLY A 686 -42.58 -26.42 48.38
CA GLY A 686 -42.08 -25.07 48.17
C GLY A 686 -41.18 -24.85 46.95
N VAL A 687 -40.91 -25.88 46.13
CA VAL A 687 -40.07 -25.76 44.92
C VAL A 687 -40.76 -26.43 43.74
N PHE A 688 -40.68 -25.81 42.57
CA PHE A 688 -41.19 -26.36 41.31
C PHE A 688 -40.06 -27.08 40.58
N ASP A 689 -39.98 -28.42 40.71
CA ASP A 689 -38.91 -29.21 40.08
C ASP A 689 -39.35 -30.59 39.54
N SER A 690 -40.60 -31.00 39.79
CA SER A 690 -41.14 -32.30 39.43
C SER A 690 -42.17 -32.23 38.28
N THR A 691 -42.40 -33.37 37.60
CA THR A 691 -43.50 -33.52 36.62
C THR A 691 -44.87 -33.62 37.29
N GLU A 692 -44.93 -33.86 38.59
CA GLU A 692 -46.15 -33.79 39.39
C GLU A 692 -45.91 -32.97 40.66
N GLU A 693 -46.73 -31.92 40.84
CA GLU A 693 -46.62 -30.95 41.91
C GLU A 693 -47.94 -30.81 42.66
N ALA A 694 -47.93 -31.13 43.96
CA ALA A 694 -49.07 -30.91 44.83
C ALA A 694 -49.13 -29.44 45.25
N PHE A 695 -50.32 -28.83 45.24
CA PHE A 695 -50.50 -27.44 45.65
C PHE A 695 -51.64 -27.29 46.66
N GLN A 696 -51.53 -26.25 47.48
CA GLN A 696 -52.57 -25.85 48.43
C GLN A 696 -52.79 -24.35 48.38
N ILE A 697 -54.00 -23.95 48.01
CA ILE A 697 -54.42 -22.56 47.90
C ILE A 697 -55.35 -22.25 49.07
N THR A 698 -55.04 -21.20 49.85
CA THR A 698 -55.94 -20.70 50.89
C THR A 698 -56.54 -19.36 50.43
N THR A 699 -57.86 -19.30 50.28
CA THR A 699 -58.55 -18.07 49.86
C THR A 699 -58.53 -17.01 50.97
N LYS A 700 -58.81 -15.75 50.59
CA LYS A 700 -59.26 -14.73 51.55
C LYS A 700 -60.63 -15.14 52.14
N PRO A 701 -61.04 -14.64 53.32
CA PRO A 701 -62.36 -14.93 53.87
C PRO A 701 -63.47 -14.62 52.86
N LEU A 702 -64.34 -15.60 52.60
CA LEU A 702 -65.41 -15.50 51.61
C LEU A 702 -66.74 -15.24 52.33
N ALA A 703 -67.56 -14.33 51.80
CA ALA A 703 -68.92 -14.12 52.29
C ALA A 703 -69.83 -15.29 51.83
N PRO A 704 -71.05 -15.44 52.38
CA PRO A 704 -71.99 -16.44 51.87
C PRO A 704 -72.31 -16.22 50.38
N GLY A 705 -72.13 -17.25 49.56
CA GLY A 705 -72.30 -17.19 48.10
C GLY A 705 -71.50 -18.26 47.35
N ASP A 706 -71.64 -18.26 46.02
CA ASP A 706 -70.96 -19.19 45.12
C ASP A 706 -69.75 -18.52 44.48
N TYR A 707 -68.58 -19.14 44.60
CA TYR A 707 -67.32 -18.65 44.04
C TYR A 707 -66.72 -19.69 43.09
N THR A 708 -66.18 -19.24 41.97
CA THR A 708 -65.42 -20.09 41.04
C THR A 708 -63.93 -19.78 41.16
N LEU A 709 -63.15 -20.75 41.61
CA LEU A 709 -61.69 -20.66 41.59
C LEU A 709 -61.17 -21.32 40.31
N ILE A 710 -60.49 -20.55 39.46
CA ILE A 710 -59.81 -21.05 38.25
C ILE A 710 -58.33 -21.18 38.58
N ILE A 711 -57.74 -22.34 38.28
CA ILE A 711 -56.34 -22.66 38.56
C ILE A 711 -55.66 -22.95 37.23
N ASN A 712 -54.48 -22.35 37.00
CA ASN A 712 -53.61 -22.65 35.88
C ASN A 712 -52.31 -23.27 36.37
N ALA A 713 -51.86 -24.33 35.70
CA ALA A 713 -50.53 -24.91 35.84
C ALA A 713 -49.74 -24.68 34.55
N PHE A 714 -48.45 -24.36 34.69
CA PHE A 714 -47.50 -24.16 33.60
C PHE A 714 -46.38 -25.18 33.72
N ASP A 715 -46.01 -25.77 32.61
CA ASP A 715 -44.87 -26.68 32.54
C ASP A 715 -43.57 -25.99 32.03
N GLY A 716 -42.47 -26.73 32.02
CA GLY A 716 -41.14 -26.25 31.62
C GLY A 716 -40.95 -25.99 30.12
N GLU A 717 -41.92 -26.37 29.29
CA GLU A 717 -42.01 -26.03 27.87
C GLU A 717 -43.02 -24.89 27.62
N GLY A 718 -43.73 -24.46 28.67
CA GLY A 718 -44.65 -23.33 28.73
C GLY A 718 -46.12 -23.68 28.46
N ASN A 719 -46.50 -24.95 28.32
CA ASN A 719 -47.91 -25.29 28.11
C ASN A 719 -48.74 -24.99 29.36
N ILE A 720 -50.01 -24.61 29.15
CA ILE A 720 -50.91 -24.17 30.22
C ILE A 720 -52.10 -25.11 30.34
N GLY A 721 -52.17 -25.79 31.47
CA GLY A 721 -53.34 -26.52 31.94
C GLY A 721 -54.23 -25.61 32.77
N ALA A 722 -55.55 -25.72 32.63
CA ALA A 722 -56.49 -24.94 33.42
C ALA A 722 -57.66 -25.81 33.91
N GLU A 723 -58.04 -25.66 35.17
CA GLU A 723 -59.18 -26.35 35.75
C GLU A 723 -59.91 -25.42 36.73
N LYS A 724 -61.18 -25.70 37.02
CA LYS A 724 -61.97 -24.91 37.97
C LYS A 724 -62.54 -25.74 39.10
N VAL A 725 -62.71 -25.11 40.26
CA VAL A 725 -63.45 -25.66 41.38
C VAL A 725 -64.48 -24.64 41.88
N MET A 726 -65.69 -25.12 42.20
CA MET A 726 -66.72 -24.30 42.80
C MET A 726 -66.65 -24.38 44.33
N ILE A 727 -66.78 -23.23 44.97
CA ILE A 727 -66.80 -23.10 46.43
C ILE A 727 -68.16 -22.51 46.80
N GLU A 728 -69.00 -23.30 47.44
CA GLU A 728 -70.30 -22.87 47.97
C GLU A 728 -70.15 -22.54 49.47
N LYS A 729 -70.36 -21.27 49.84
CA LYS A 729 -70.36 -20.86 51.25
C LYS A 729 -71.78 -20.76 51.80
N ASN A 730 -72.17 -21.79 52.53
CA ASN A 730 -73.41 -21.81 53.31
C ASN A 730 -73.22 -21.07 54.66
N LYS A 731 -74.28 -20.40 55.11
CA LYS A 731 -74.30 -19.43 56.23
C LYS A 731 -73.48 -19.78 57.47
#